data_AF-A0A2M7UQR6-F1
#
_entry.id   AF-A0A2M7UQR6-F1
#
_cell.length_a   1.000
_cell.length_b   1.000
_cell.length_c   1.000
_cell.angle_alpha   90.00
_cell.angle_beta   90.00
_cell.angle_gamma   90.00
#
_symmetry.space_group_name_H-M   'P 1'
#
loop_
_entity.id
_entity.type
_entity.pdbx_description
1 polymer ?
#
loop_
_entity_poly.entity_id
_entity_poly.type
_entity_poly.pdbx_seq_one_letter_code
_entity_poly.pdbx_strand_id
1 'polypeptide(L)'
;MSTKLSDLAEKLGITLKELREKLVEFGSGVSPKARVIDDDIAEIVIDELKKNNDVAECEKDVKVPVEDISPENEDLLEVNKAPRDVAELYDEIIAEEREREIVKSQRKKMAGKDTSKKSWSDKPAQPIVAKDFVEISDFITVKEFAEKTGIKIAKIIGELMKNGIRANINQEIDFETAQIIADDSGVKLKRIRTAASAEELMAGNISNLLKEDDASVLKTRPPVVCVMGHVDHGKTKLLDAIRSTDVVAGESGGITQHIGAYQVVKKGKLITFLDTPGHEAFTAMRARGAKVTDIAVLVVAADEGVKPQTIEAINHAKEAGVPIIVAMNKMDKPNVNPDRVKGELAEHGLQPEDWGGDTVIVPVSALAKQGIDELLDMVLLTADILDLKANYDREAVGTVVEAHLDHSLGPVATVLVNTGTLRLMDNVVVGNAHGRIKLMRDYNGKPIRLANPSTPVRIAGLSSTPVSGDILQVVKDEKMAKQKAEEIGMITKKLDEEKGSAIGQIISRIKSDKILKIVLKADTKGSLEAIKQSLAKIKNDDVAIKIIHSGVGTITESDITMASASKGIVIGFHAGYDSPYVEKTAEREGVEVRKYTIIYNLLEEVTKLLSGLLDPEIVEIIIGRAEVKMIFLTKKKEMVIGCRVTSGKLENKAKLRVIRGVTKEDTDNIVGMGTLESLRKVDEVVREIGAGNECGIKFVGDIALEAGDILEAFKQEKKIRTV
;
A
#
# COMPACT_ATOMS: atom_id res chain seq x y z
N MET A 1 -25.29 -42.25 31.68
CA MET A 1 -26.58 -42.98 31.53
C MET A 1 -26.86 -43.02 30.03
N SER A 2 -27.73 -43.93 29.58
CA SER A 2 -27.85 -44.22 28.14
C SER A 2 -29.32 -44.11 27.71
N THR A 3 -29.60 -43.22 26.76
CA THR A 3 -30.95 -42.94 26.26
C THR A 3 -31.29 -43.79 25.04
N LYS A 4 -32.50 -44.37 25.01
CA LYS A 4 -32.99 -45.09 23.84
C LYS A 4 -33.30 -44.12 22.71
N LEU A 5 -32.83 -44.46 21.51
CA LEU A 5 -33.08 -43.67 20.30
C LEU A 5 -34.57 -43.53 19.96
N SER A 6 -35.40 -44.53 20.30
CA SER A 6 -36.85 -44.48 20.12
C SER A 6 -37.49 -43.36 20.94
N ASP A 7 -37.10 -43.27 22.20
CA ASP A 7 -37.68 -42.34 23.17
C ASP A 7 -37.21 -40.91 22.87
N LEU A 8 -35.98 -40.77 22.35
CA LEU A 8 -35.45 -39.50 21.86
C LEU A 8 -36.16 -39.02 20.57
N ALA A 9 -36.43 -39.94 19.64
CA ALA A 9 -37.17 -39.63 18.40
C ALA A 9 -38.60 -39.18 18.70
N GLU A 10 -39.29 -39.85 19.63
CA GLU A 10 -40.63 -39.45 20.08
C GLU A 10 -40.62 -38.08 20.76
N LYS A 11 -39.64 -37.80 21.63
CA LYS A 11 -39.49 -36.48 22.28
C LYS A 11 -39.24 -35.34 21.30
N LEU A 12 -38.54 -35.62 20.19
CA LEU A 12 -38.21 -34.64 19.15
C LEU A 12 -39.25 -34.57 18.03
N GLY A 13 -40.26 -35.44 18.03
CA GLY A 13 -41.31 -35.45 17.01
C GLY A 13 -40.85 -35.82 15.60
N ILE A 14 -39.69 -36.47 15.47
CA ILE A 14 -39.09 -36.86 14.18
C ILE A 14 -39.05 -38.37 14.03
N THR A 15 -38.95 -38.85 12.79
CA THR A 15 -38.87 -40.30 12.56
C THR A 15 -37.51 -40.84 13.00
N LEU A 16 -37.49 -42.10 13.46
CA LEU A 16 -36.25 -42.81 13.84
C LEU A 16 -35.22 -42.88 12.71
N LYS A 17 -35.65 -42.78 11.46
CA LYS A 17 -34.78 -42.77 10.28
C LYS A 17 -34.07 -41.41 10.14
N GLU A 18 -34.82 -40.32 10.23
CA GLU A 18 -34.28 -38.95 10.17
C GLU A 18 -33.33 -38.65 11.33
N LEU A 19 -33.66 -39.11 12.54
CA LEU A 19 -32.78 -38.96 13.70
C LEU A 19 -31.43 -39.67 13.49
N ARG A 20 -31.42 -40.81 12.81
CA ARG A 20 -30.18 -41.55 12.52
C ARG A 20 -29.34 -40.90 11.43
N GLU A 21 -29.96 -40.37 10.38
CA GLU A 21 -29.26 -39.63 9.33
C GLU A 21 -28.58 -38.39 9.91
N LYS A 22 -29.29 -37.64 10.76
CA LYS A 22 -28.71 -36.47 11.45
C LYS A 22 -27.57 -36.85 12.40
N LEU A 23 -27.69 -37.94 13.17
CA LEU A 23 -26.61 -38.39 14.06
C LEU A 23 -25.32 -38.76 13.31
N VAL A 24 -25.43 -39.29 12.09
CA VAL A 24 -24.28 -39.57 11.21
C VAL A 24 -23.69 -38.27 10.67
N GLU A 25 -24.53 -37.31 10.28
CA GLU A 25 -24.12 -35.98 9.80
C GLU A 25 -23.34 -35.21 10.88
N PHE A 26 -23.73 -35.34 12.15
CA PHE A 26 -23.05 -34.74 13.30
C PHE A 26 -21.76 -35.48 13.75
N GLY A 27 -21.31 -36.51 13.03
CA GLY A 27 -20.00 -37.13 13.26
C GLY A 27 -19.87 -37.94 14.56
N SER A 28 -20.98 -38.33 15.18
CA SER A 28 -21.02 -38.91 16.53
C SER A 28 -20.48 -40.36 16.65
N GLY A 29 -19.97 -40.97 15.57
CA GLY A 29 -19.39 -42.32 15.59
C GLY A 29 -20.38 -43.45 15.91
N VAL A 30 -21.68 -43.17 15.94
CA VAL A 30 -22.72 -44.12 16.32
C VAL A 30 -23.00 -45.10 15.18
N SER A 31 -22.88 -46.41 15.47
CA SER A 31 -23.17 -47.46 14.48
C SER A 31 -24.63 -47.40 13.99
N PRO A 32 -24.92 -47.59 12.69
CA PRO A 32 -26.28 -47.52 12.12
C PRO A 32 -27.33 -48.45 12.76
N LYS A 33 -26.88 -49.44 13.54
CA LYS A 33 -27.73 -50.41 14.25
C LYS A 33 -27.83 -50.18 15.75
N ALA A 34 -27.21 -49.12 16.28
CA ALA A 34 -27.31 -48.78 17.70
C ALA A 34 -28.77 -48.50 18.09
N ARG A 35 -29.16 -48.97 19.28
CA ARG A 35 -30.49 -48.76 19.87
C ARG A 35 -30.47 -47.74 21.02
N VAL A 36 -29.28 -47.42 21.51
CA VAL A 36 -29.06 -46.56 22.68
C VAL A 36 -27.85 -45.67 22.38
N ILE A 37 -27.91 -44.42 22.82
CA ILE A 37 -26.82 -43.45 22.74
C ILE A 37 -26.54 -42.87 24.13
N ASP A 38 -25.34 -42.33 24.33
CA ASP A 38 -24.99 -41.64 25.57
C ASP A 38 -25.76 -40.32 25.71
N ASP A 39 -26.14 -40.00 26.94
CA ASP A 39 -26.98 -38.84 27.25
C ASP A 39 -26.33 -37.51 26.87
N ASP A 40 -25.00 -37.40 26.98
CA ASP A 40 -24.24 -36.19 26.62
C ASP A 40 -24.38 -35.86 25.12
N ILE A 41 -24.42 -36.89 24.27
CA ILE A 41 -24.61 -36.74 22.81
C ILE A 41 -26.08 -36.44 22.52
N ALA A 42 -27.00 -37.03 23.28
CA ALA A 42 -28.43 -36.76 23.14
C ALA A 42 -28.78 -35.30 23.45
N GLU A 43 -28.16 -34.69 24.46
CA GLU A 43 -28.38 -33.29 24.81
C GLU A 43 -27.90 -32.32 23.73
N ILE A 44 -26.70 -32.55 23.17
CA ILE A 44 -26.15 -31.72 22.09
C ILE A 44 -27.09 -31.70 20.88
N VAL A 45 -27.61 -32.88 20.49
CA VAL A 45 -28.52 -33.02 19.34
C VAL A 45 -29.87 -32.32 19.59
N ILE A 46 -30.38 -32.36 20.83
CA ILE A 46 -31.62 -31.64 21.19
C ILE A 46 -31.41 -30.13 21.09
N ASP A 47 -30.26 -29.61 21.54
CA ASP A 47 -30.00 -28.16 21.60
C ASP A 47 -29.78 -27.56 20.20
N GLU A 48 -29.11 -28.30 19.32
CA GLU A 48 -28.87 -27.92 17.92
C GLU A 48 -30.19 -27.88 17.11
N LEU A 49 -31.08 -28.85 17.34
CA LEU A 49 -32.36 -28.95 16.63
C LEU A 49 -33.36 -27.86 17.06
N LYS A 50 -33.29 -27.38 18.30
CA LYS A 50 -34.10 -26.24 18.75
C LYS A 50 -33.65 -24.93 18.10
N LYS A 51 -32.34 -24.70 17.98
CA LYS A 51 -31.79 -23.50 17.32
C LYS A 51 -32.23 -23.38 15.87
N ASN A 52 -32.33 -24.49 15.13
CA ASN A 52 -32.77 -24.46 13.73
C ASN A 52 -34.27 -24.17 13.56
N ASN A 53 -35.12 -24.45 14.56
CA ASN A 53 -36.55 -24.12 14.50
C ASN A 53 -36.82 -22.63 14.79
N ASP A 54 -36.03 -21.99 15.66
CA ASP A 54 -36.17 -20.55 15.95
C ASP A 54 -35.81 -19.66 14.74
N VAL A 55 -35.01 -20.16 13.80
CA VAL A 55 -34.65 -19.45 12.55
C VAL A 55 -35.80 -19.51 11.52
N ALA A 56 -36.65 -20.54 11.57
CA ALA A 56 -37.72 -20.75 10.59
C ALA A 56 -39.02 -19.95 10.89
N GLU A 57 -39.19 -19.44 12.12
CA GLU A 57 -40.36 -18.62 12.48
C GLU A 57 -40.23 -17.13 12.12
N CYS A 58 -39.02 -16.64 11.81
CA CYS A 58 -38.81 -15.23 11.41
C CYS A 58 -39.05 -14.93 9.92
N GLU A 59 -39.25 -15.92 9.05
CA GLU A 59 -39.40 -15.71 7.59
C GLU A 59 -40.85 -15.64 7.08
N LYS A 60 -41.87 -15.59 7.96
CA LYS A 60 -43.28 -15.72 7.53
C LYS A 60 -44.07 -14.43 7.26
N ASP A 61 -43.52 -13.24 7.45
CA ASP A 61 -44.28 -12.00 7.31
C ASP A 61 -43.71 -11.01 6.27
N VAL A 62 -43.84 -11.31 4.97
CA VAL A 62 -44.10 -10.31 3.91
C VAL A 62 -44.78 -11.01 2.71
N LYS A 63 -46.03 -10.66 2.40
CA LYS A 63 -46.68 -10.95 1.10
C LYS A 63 -46.95 -9.64 0.37
N VAL A 64 -46.49 -9.53 -0.88
CA VAL A 64 -46.91 -8.50 -1.86
C VAL A 64 -47.43 -9.26 -3.11
N PRO A 65 -48.49 -8.81 -3.80
CA PRO A 65 -49.18 -9.60 -4.83
C PRO A 65 -48.50 -9.48 -6.20
N VAL A 66 -48.66 -10.53 -7.01
CA VAL A 66 -48.14 -10.64 -8.40
C VAL A 66 -49.30 -10.40 -9.37
N GLU A 67 -49.16 -9.44 -10.28
CA GLU A 67 -49.96 -9.28 -11.50
C GLU A 67 -49.16 -9.77 -12.72
N ASP A 68 -49.92 -10.25 -13.71
CA ASP A 68 -49.53 -11.03 -14.90
C ASP A 68 -48.56 -10.35 -15.88
N ILE A 69 -47.52 -11.08 -16.32
CA ILE A 69 -46.86 -10.90 -17.63
C ILE A 69 -46.49 -12.26 -18.24
N SER A 70 -46.74 -12.39 -19.54
CA SER A 70 -46.68 -13.54 -20.45
C SER A 70 -45.31 -14.24 -20.63
N PRO A 71 -45.29 -15.50 -21.15
CA PRO A 71 -44.07 -16.29 -21.28
C PRO A 71 -43.43 -16.13 -22.67
N GLU A 72 -42.42 -15.28 -22.78
CA GLU A 72 -41.41 -15.37 -23.85
C GLU A 72 -40.05 -15.08 -23.23
N ASN A 73 -39.25 -16.15 -23.06
CA ASN A 73 -37.80 -16.24 -22.79
C ASN A 73 -37.48 -17.41 -21.84
N GLU A 74 -37.88 -18.63 -22.22
CA GLU A 74 -37.27 -19.87 -21.71
C GLU A 74 -36.13 -20.25 -22.63
N ASP A 75 -34.93 -19.76 -22.33
CA ASP A 75 -33.66 -20.33 -22.76
C ASP A 75 -32.58 -19.63 -21.94
N LEU A 76 -32.30 -20.13 -20.71
CA LEU A 76 -31.01 -19.98 -19.98
C LEU A 76 -30.99 -20.54 -18.54
N LEU A 77 -31.94 -21.39 -18.12
CA LEU A 77 -31.92 -21.97 -16.76
C LEU A 77 -32.21 -23.48 -16.75
N GLU A 78 -31.27 -24.27 -17.25
CA GLU A 78 -31.14 -25.69 -16.86
C GLU A 78 -29.68 -26.01 -16.59
N VAL A 79 -29.24 -25.99 -15.31
CA VAL A 79 -28.44 -27.06 -14.67
C VAL A 79 -28.55 -26.89 -13.15
N ASN A 80 -29.61 -27.42 -12.53
CA ASN A 80 -29.59 -27.75 -11.10
C ASN A 80 -29.55 -29.28 -10.97
N LYS A 81 -28.33 -29.83 -10.89
CA LYS A 81 -28.07 -31.14 -10.31
C LYS A 81 -27.13 -30.94 -9.13
N ALA A 82 -27.49 -31.52 -7.99
CA ALA A 82 -26.78 -31.43 -6.72
C ALA A 82 -25.26 -31.69 -6.89
N PRO A 83 -24.39 -30.98 -6.14
CA PRO A 83 -22.95 -31.15 -6.27
C PRO A 83 -22.53 -32.52 -5.73
N ARG A 84 -21.79 -33.29 -6.54
CA ARG A 84 -20.97 -34.40 -6.03
C ARG A 84 -19.89 -33.81 -5.12
N ASP A 85 -19.63 -34.48 -4.00
CA ASP A 85 -18.62 -34.06 -3.04
C ASP A 85 -17.27 -33.82 -3.73
N VAL A 86 -16.77 -32.60 -3.60
CA VAL A 86 -15.61 -32.11 -4.36
C VAL A 86 -14.36 -32.94 -4.05
N ALA A 87 -14.30 -33.57 -2.88
CA ALA A 87 -13.23 -34.48 -2.47
C ALA A 87 -13.12 -35.74 -3.34
N GLU A 88 -14.25 -36.33 -3.77
CA GLU A 88 -14.23 -37.54 -4.62
C GLU A 88 -13.71 -37.22 -6.02
N LEU A 89 -14.05 -36.04 -6.55
CA LEU A 89 -13.52 -35.53 -7.82
C LEU A 89 -12.02 -35.22 -7.76
N TYR A 90 -11.49 -34.79 -6.61
CA TYR A 90 -10.05 -34.58 -6.44
C TYR A 90 -9.27 -35.91 -6.43
N ASP A 91 -9.81 -36.94 -5.77
CA ASP A 91 -9.18 -38.26 -5.72
C ASP A 91 -9.23 -38.97 -7.09
N GLU A 92 -10.31 -38.79 -7.86
CA GLU A 92 -10.41 -39.30 -9.24
C GLU A 92 -9.39 -38.64 -10.19
N ILE A 93 -9.17 -37.31 -10.09
CA ILE A 93 -8.20 -36.61 -10.94
C ILE A 93 -6.75 -37.00 -10.62
N ILE A 94 -6.43 -37.19 -9.33
CA ILE A 94 -5.09 -37.65 -8.90
C ILE A 94 -4.85 -39.10 -9.33
N ALA A 95 -5.89 -39.94 -9.31
CA ALA A 95 -5.81 -41.32 -9.80
C ALA A 95 -5.56 -41.36 -11.32
N GLU A 96 -6.24 -40.54 -12.11
CA GLU A 96 -6.02 -40.43 -13.55
C GLU A 96 -4.60 -39.92 -13.90
N GLU A 97 -4.05 -38.97 -13.12
CA GLU A 97 -2.68 -38.48 -13.33
C GLU A 97 -1.62 -39.55 -13.01
N ARG A 98 -1.81 -40.32 -11.93
CA ARG A 98 -0.92 -41.45 -11.61
C ARG A 98 -0.92 -42.52 -12.69
N GLU A 99 -2.08 -42.83 -13.27
CA GLU A 99 -2.16 -43.79 -14.39
C GLU A 99 -1.44 -43.26 -15.64
N ARG A 100 -1.57 -41.97 -15.97
CA ARG A 100 -0.86 -41.34 -17.10
C ARG A 100 0.65 -41.32 -16.90
N GLU A 101 1.14 -41.12 -15.68
CA GLU A 101 2.57 -41.20 -15.35
C GLU A 101 3.11 -42.63 -15.42
N ILE A 102 2.34 -43.61 -14.94
CA ILE A 102 2.70 -45.03 -15.02
C ILE A 102 2.81 -45.45 -16.50
N VAL A 103 1.85 -45.07 -17.35
CA VAL A 103 1.87 -45.35 -18.80
C VAL A 103 3.03 -44.63 -19.52
N LYS A 104 3.35 -43.39 -19.15
CA LYS A 104 4.54 -42.69 -19.67
C LYS A 104 5.85 -43.36 -19.24
N SER A 105 5.93 -43.85 -18.01
CA SER A 105 7.11 -44.55 -17.50
C SER A 105 7.31 -45.93 -18.16
N GLN A 106 6.22 -46.64 -18.45
CA GLN A 106 6.24 -47.93 -19.18
C GLN A 106 6.64 -47.75 -20.64
N ARG A 107 6.14 -46.71 -21.33
CA ARG A 107 6.56 -46.38 -22.70
C ARG A 107 8.04 -45.99 -22.78
N LYS A 108 8.59 -45.34 -21.75
CA LYS A 108 10.03 -44.99 -21.67
C LYS A 108 10.92 -46.20 -21.39
N LYS A 109 10.42 -47.25 -20.73
CA LYS A 109 11.15 -48.50 -20.47
C LYS A 109 11.12 -49.49 -21.66
N MET A 110 10.11 -49.40 -22.53
CA MET A 110 10.03 -50.24 -23.75
C MET A 110 10.82 -49.70 -24.95
N ALA A 111 11.22 -48.42 -24.94
CA ALA A 111 12.01 -47.80 -25.99
C ALA A 111 13.51 -47.81 -25.66
N GLY A 112 14.14 -48.99 -25.66
CA GLY A 112 15.55 -49.12 -25.29
C GLY A 112 16.24 -50.42 -25.71
N LYS A 113 16.44 -50.62 -27.02
CA LYS A 113 17.65 -51.17 -27.66
C LYS A 113 17.28 -51.65 -29.07
N ASP A 114 17.75 -50.94 -30.09
CA ASP A 114 18.31 -51.65 -31.24
C ASP A 114 19.36 -50.81 -31.96
N THR A 115 20.54 -51.38 -32.08
CA THR A 115 21.71 -50.84 -32.76
C THR A 115 21.87 -51.54 -34.09
N SER A 116 21.69 -50.86 -35.22
CA SER A 116 22.39 -51.22 -36.46
C SER A 116 22.47 -50.06 -37.47
N LYS A 117 23.57 -50.05 -38.22
CA LYS A 117 24.02 -49.06 -39.22
C LYS A 117 23.34 -49.27 -40.59
N LYS A 118 23.46 -48.22 -41.45
CA LYS A 118 23.23 -48.11 -42.92
C LYS A 118 21.78 -47.78 -43.30
N SER A 119 21.47 -46.98 -44.32
CA SER A 119 22.21 -46.29 -45.39
C SER A 119 21.32 -45.18 -45.97
N TRP A 120 21.92 -44.25 -46.69
CA TRP A 120 21.27 -43.25 -47.56
C TRP A 120 20.20 -43.87 -48.48
N SER A 121 19.01 -43.26 -48.53
CA SER A 121 18.11 -43.30 -49.69
C SER A 121 17.05 -42.19 -49.57
N ASP A 122 16.91 -41.41 -50.63
CA ASP A 122 15.93 -40.36 -50.84
C ASP A 122 14.50 -40.73 -50.42
N LYS A 123 13.86 -39.85 -49.65
CA LYS A 123 12.41 -39.77 -49.55
C LYS A 123 11.96 -38.42 -50.13
N PRO A 124 10.97 -38.41 -51.04
CA PRO A 124 10.47 -37.18 -51.63
C PRO A 124 9.83 -36.31 -50.54
N ALA A 125 10.12 -35.02 -50.59
CA ALA A 125 9.53 -34.01 -49.73
C ALA A 125 8.00 -34.08 -49.82
N GLN A 126 7.33 -34.23 -48.68
CA GLN A 126 5.90 -33.97 -48.59
C GLN A 126 5.67 -32.48 -48.86
N PRO A 127 4.63 -32.10 -49.62
CA PRO A 127 4.37 -30.71 -49.93
C PRO A 127 4.06 -29.98 -48.62
N ILE A 128 4.86 -28.97 -48.31
CA ILE A 128 4.59 -28.03 -47.22
C ILE A 128 3.29 -27.35 -47.59
N VAL A 129 2.25 -27.60 -46.80
CA VAL A 129 0.99 -26.86 -46.86
C VAL A 129 1.34 -25.38 -46.71
N ALA A 130 1.09 -24.60 -47.75
CA ALA A 130 1.29 -23.16 -47.73
C ALA A 130 0.48 -22.59 -46.55
N LYS A 131 1.19 -22.11 -45.52
CA LYS A 131 0.56 -21.21 -44.55
C LYS A 131 0.36 -19.90 -45.29
N ASP A 132 -0.89 -19.45 -45.42
CA ASP A 132 -1.25 -18.17 -46.04
C ASP A 132 -0.65 -16.93 -45.32
N PHE A 133 0.04 -17.12 -44.18
CA PHE A 133 0.63 -16.06 -43.37
C PHE A 133 2.03 -16.45 -42.86
N VAL A 134 2.97 -15.51 -42.95
CA VAL A 134 4.33 -15.65 -42.42
C VAL A 134 4.45 -14.90 -41.10
N GLU A 135 4.90 -15.60 -40.06
CA GLU A 135 4.92 -15.08 -38.69
C GLU A 135 6.28 -14.44 -38.30
N ILE A 136 6.29 -13.16 -37.90
CA ILE A 136 7.51 -12.35 -37.68
C ILE A 136 7.45 -11.57 -36.35
N SER A 137 8.59 -11.43 -35.67
CA SER A 137 8.80 -10.64 -34.43
C SER A 137 8.92 -9.13 -34.70
N ASP A 138 8.96 -8.30 -33.65
CA ASP A 138 9.05 -6.83 -33.76
C ASP A 138 10.27 -6.35 -34.54
N PHE A 139 11.40 -7.04 -34.35
CA PHE A 139 12.61 -6.89 -35.14
C PHE A 139 12.99 -8.26 -35.73
N ILE A 140 13.43 -8.26 -36.98
CA ILE A 140 13.94 -9.45 -37.66
C ILE A 140 15.14 -9.07 -38.50
N THR A 141 16.14 -9.96 -38.59
CA THR A 141 17.27 -9.72 -39.50
C THR A 141 16.84 -9.94 -40.96
N VAL A 142 17.43 -9.20 -41.90
CA VAL A 142 17.16 -9.36 -43.34
C VAL A 142 17.34 -10.82 -43.79
N LYS A 143 18.32 -11.53 -43.22
CA LYS A 143 18.55 -12.95 -43.47
C LYS A 143 17.38 -13.83 -43.01
N GLU A 144 16.95 -13.70 -41.76
CA GLU A 144 15.84 -14.49 -41.21
C GLU A 144 14.52 -14.14 -41.88
N PHE A 145 14.32 -12.87 -42.25
CA PHE A 145 13.15 -12.41 -43.00
C PHE A 145 13.08 -13.07 -44.38
N ALA A 146 14.19 -13.16 -45.09
CA ALA A 146 14.29 -13.86 -46.38
C ALA A 146 13.99 -15.37 -46.25
N GLU A 147 14.52 -16.01 -45.21
CA GLU A 147 14.29 -17.44 -44.94
C GLU A 147 12.83 -17.74 -44.58
N LYS A 148 12.18 -16.87 -43.80
CA LYS A 148 10.77 -17.04 -43.39
C LYS A 148 9.76 -16.72 -44.49
N THR A 149 10.04 -15.71 -45.31
CA THR A 149 9.11 -15.26 -46.37
C THR A 149 9.36 -15.95 -47.72
N GLY A 150 10.51 -16.61 -47.90
CA GLY A 150 10.93 -17.19 -49.17
C GLY A 150 11.34 -16.15 -50.23
N ILE A 151 11.43 -14.87 -49.85
CA ILE A 151 11.84 -13.78 -50.75
C ILE A 151 13.37 -13.77 -50.89
N LYS A 152 13.87 -13.57 -52.12
CA LYS A 152 15.32 -13.47 -52.36
C LYS A 152 15.92 -12.27 -51.62
N ILE A 153 17.01 -12.49 -50.87
CA ILE A 153 17.75 -11.46 -50.12
C ILE A 153 18.05 -10.22 -50.98
N ALA A 154 18.45 -10.40 -52.24
CA ALA A 154 18.74 -9.29 -53.15
C ALA A 154 17.51 -8.40 -53.45
N LYS A 155 16.30 -8.97 -53.48
CA LYS A 155 15.05 -8.22 -53.67
C LYS A 155 14.71 -7.40 -52.41
N ILE A 156 14.87 -8.00 -51.23
CA ILE A 156 14.64 -7.33 -49.93
C ILE A 156 15.59 -6.14 -49.77
N ILE A 157 16.89 -6.33 -50.02
CA ILE A 157 17.89 -5.25 -49.96
C ILE A 157 17.59 -4.17 -51.01
N GLY A 158 17.17 -4.56 -52.21
CA GLY A 158 16.77 -3.61 -53.26
C GLY A 158 15.59 -2.72 -52.84
N GLU A 159 14.58 -3.30 -52.19
CA GLU A 159 13.40 -2.57 -51.71
C GLU A 159 13.72 -1.67 -50.51
N LEU A 160 14.55 -2.16 -49.58
CA LEU A 160 15.07 -1.34 -48.48
C LEU A 160 15.83 -0.12 -49.00
N MET A 161 16.63 -0.28 -50.06
CA MET A 161 17.34 0.83 -50.68
C MET A 161 16.41 1.84 -51.38
N LYS A 162 15.32 1.38 -52.02
CA LYS A 162 14.32 2.29 -52.60
C LYS A 162 13.60 3.12 -51.53
N ASN A 163 13.37 2.53 -50.36
CA ASN A 163 12.82 3.20 -49.18
C ASN A 163 13.88 4.01 -48.40
N GLY A 164 15.07 4.20 -48.95
CA GLY A 164 16.12 5.05 -48.38
C GLY A 164 16.96 4.40 -47.28
N ILE A 165 16.76 3.11 -46.99
CA ILE A 165 17.45 2.38 -45.94
C ILE A 165 18.60 1.56 -46.55
N ARG A 166 19.84 1.92 -46.20
CA ARG A 166 21.03 1.13 -46.57
C ARG A 166 21.19 -0.04 -45.59
N ALA A 167 20.72 -1.22 -45.98
CA ALA A 167 20.76 -2.42 -45.16
C ALA A 167 21.77 -3.46 -45.66
N ASN A 168 22.40 -4.18 -44.74
CA ASN A 168 23.22 -5.37 -45.01
C ASN A 168 22.46 -6.65 -44.60
N ILE A 169 23.04 -7.84 -44.85
CA ILE A 169 22.36 -9.14 -44.62
C ILE A 169 22.01 -9.38 -43.13
N ASN A 170 22.79 -8.81 -42.21
CA ASN A 170 22.60 -8.97 -40.77
C ASN A 170 21.88 -7.77 -40.13
N GLN A 171 21.43 -6.82 -40.95
CA GLN A 171 20.72 -5.64 -40.47
C GLN A 171 19.36 -6.06 -39.94
N GLU A 172 19.00 -5.56 -38.76
CA GLU A 172 17.66 -5.70 -38.22
C GLU A 172 16.73 -4.69 -38.90
N ILE A 173 15.55 -5.18 -39.26
CA ILE A 173 14.43 -4.40 -39.80
C ILE A 173 13.23 -4.56 -38.86
N ASP A 174 12.49 -3.47 -38.71
CA ASP A 174 11.26 -3.39 -37.92
C ASP A 174 10.06 -4.00 -38.69
N PHE A 175 9.01 -4.36 -37.95
CA PHE A 175 7.81 -4.98 -38.51
C PHE A 175 7.12 -4.12 -39.58
N GLU A 176 7.08 -2.79 -39.42
CA GLU A 176 6.42 -1.89 -40.38
C GLU A 176 7.17 -1.90 -41.72
N THR A 177 8.50 -1.77 -41.68
CA THR A 177 9.34 -1.91 -42.87
C THR A 177 9.22 -3.30 -43.49
N ALA A 178 9.20 -4.36 -42.68
CA ALA A 178 9.02 -5.73 -43.15
C ALA A 178 7.65 -5.93 -43.84
N GLN A 179 6.59 -5.30 -43.31
CA GLN A 179 5.24 -5.35 -43.87
C GLN A 179 5.17 -4.68 -45.24
N ILE A 180 5.79 -3.51 -45.40
CA ILE A 180 5.85 -2.82 -46.70
C ILE A 180 6.51 -3.72 -47.76
N ILE A 181 7.62 -4.38 -47.41
CA ILE A 181 8.36 -5.27 -48.33
C ILE A 181 7.55 -6.55 -48.65
N ALA A 182 6.82 -7.05 -47.67
CA ALA A 182 6.00 -8.25 -47.82
C ALA A 182 4.74 -7.98 -48.64
N ASP A 183 4.09 -6.82 -48.48
CA ASP A 183 2.94 -6.39 -49.28
C ASP A 183 3.32 -6.24 -50.75
N ASP A 184 4.48 -5.62 -51.07
CA ASP A 184 4.99 -5.51 -52.44
C ASP A 184 5.38 -6.87 -53.05
N SER A 185 5.61 -7.88 -52.21
CA SER A 185 5.92 -9.26 -52.63
C SER A 185 4.72 -10.21 -52.53
N GLY A 186 3.54 -9.71 -52.16
CA GLY A 186 2.31 -10.50 -52.04
C GLY A 186 2.27 -11.49 -50.87
N VAL A 187 3.13 -11.31 -49.87
CA VAL A 187 3.20 -12.16 -48.67
C VAL A 187 2.49 -11.47 -47.51
N LYS A 188 1.48 -12.10 -46.92
CA LYS A 188 0.81 -11.56 -45.74
C LYS A 188 1.61 -11.91 -44.48
N LEU A 189 2.00 -10.90 -43.71
CA LEU A 189 2.70 -11.09 -42.44
C LEU A 189 1.73 -11.11 -41.27
N LYS A 190 2.05 -11.90 -40.25
CA LYS A 190 1.38 -11.89 -38.94
C LYS A 190 2.41 -11.64 -37.85
N ARG A 191 2.18 -10.64 -37.01
CA ARG A 191 3.09 -10.28 -35.92
C ARG A 191 3.04 -11.33 -34.80
N ILE A 192 4.17 -11.97 -34.49
CA ILE A 192 4.35 -12.74 -33.25
C ILE A 192 4.75 -11.74 -32.17
N ARG A 193 3.84 -11.48 -31.24
CA ARG A 193 4.17 -10.75 -30.03
C ARG A 193 5.01 -11.64 -29.12
N THR A 194 6.30 -11.35 -29.01
CA THR A 194 7.03 -11.68 -27.78
C THR A 194 6.46 -10.82 -26.66
N ALA A 195 6.33 -11.39 -25.46
CA ALA A 195 5.90 -10.63 -24.30
C ALA A 195 6.75 -9.35 -24.15
N ALA A 196 6.13 -8.24 -23.76
CA ALA A 196 6.69 -6.90 -23.49
C ALA A 196 8.19 -6.88 -23.09
N SER A 197 8.94 -5.93 -23.63
CA SER A 197 10.36 -5.74 -23.24
C SER A 197 10.47 -5.45 -21.73
N ALA A 198 11.61 -5.80 -21.13
CA ALA A 198 11.85 -5.56 -19.70
C ALA A 198 11.74 -4.06 -19.34
N GLU A 199 12.07 -3.18 -20.29
CA GLU A 199 12.01 -1.72 -20.15
C GLU A 199 10.56 -1.19 -20.13
N GLU A 200 9.65 -1.79 -20.91
CA GLU A 200 8.22 -1.41 -20.92
C GLU A 200 7.51 -1.84 -19.65
N LEU A 201 7.83 -3.02 -19.12
CA LEU A 201 7.30 -3.50 -17.83
C LEU A 201 7.77 -2.62 -16.67
N MET A 202 9.00 -2.10 -16.75
CA MET A 202 9.54 -1.14 -15.78
C MET A 202 8.92 0.24 -15.87
N ALA A 203 8.65 0.73 -17.08
CA ALA A 203 8.11 2.06 -17.28
C ALA A 203 6.69 2.23 -16.70
N GLY A 204 6.01 1.13 -16.33
CA GLY A 204 4.66 1.17 -15.77
C GLY A 204 3.61 1.68 -16.76
N ASN A 205 3.98 1.83 -18.05
CA ASN A 205 3.11 2.36 -19.08
C ASN A 205 2.23 1.24 -19.64
N ILE A 206 1.18 0.93 -18.88
CA ILE A 206 0.08 0.02 -19.27
C ILE A 206 -0.51 0.43 -20.63
N SER A 207 -0.45 1.73 -20.97
CA SER A 207 -0.99 2.31 -22.20
C SER A 207 -0.41 1.72 -23.49
N ASN A 208 0.87 1.34 -23.54
CA ASN A 208 1.43 0.71 -24.76
C ASN A 208 1.02 -0.76 -24.89
N LEU A 209 0.81 -1.46 -23.77
CA LEU A 209 0.37 -2.86 -23.75
C LEU A 209 -1.13 -3.03 -24.08
N LEU A 210 -1.92 -1.97 -23.85
CA LEU A 210 -3.36 -1.91 -24.12
C LEU A 210 -3.72 -1.43 -25.53
N LYS A 211 -2.82 -0.68 -26.21
CA LYS A 211 -3.14 0.07 -27.45
C LYS A 211 -3.24 -0.74 -28.74
N GLU A 212 -2.91 -2.04 -28.72
CA GLU A 212 -2.72 -2.78 -29.98
C GLU A 212 -3.75 -3.90 -30.24
N ASP A 213 -4.90 -3.91 -29.57
CA ASP A 213 -5.94 -4.91 -29.84
C ASP A 213 -6.94 -4.41 -30.89
N ASP A 214 -7.32 -5.29 -31.83
CA ASP A 214 -8.32 -4.98 -32.85
C ASP A 214 -9.64 -4.54 -32.20
N ALA A 215 -10.22 -3.44 -32.71
CA ALA A 215 -11.44 -2.84 -32.14
C ALA A 215 -12.64 -3.81 -32.12
N SER A 216 -12.62 -4.87 -32.94
CA SER A 216 -13.67 -5.90 -33.02
C SER A 216 -13.65 -6.91 -31.87
N VAL A 217 -12.52 -7.08 -31.17
CA VAL A 217 -12.36 -8.05 -30.07
C VAL A 217 -12.62 -7.41 -28.71
N LEU A 218 -12.65 -6.08 -28.66
CA LEU A 218 -12.88 -5.29 -27.46
C LEU A 218 -14.33 -5.40 -26.99
N LYS A 219 -14.52 -5.89 -25.75
CA LYS A 219 -15.83 -5.96 -25.07
C LYS A 219 -15.87 -4.93 -23.94
N THR A 220 -17.07 -4.48 -23.60
CA THR A 220 -17.29 -3.59 -22.46
C THR A 220 -16.76 -4.23 -21.17
N ARG A 221 -16.09 -3.43 -20.35
CA ARG A 221 -15.59 -3.87 -19.04
C ARG A 221 -16.14 -3.01 -17.89
N PRO A 222 -16.19 -3.56 -16.67
CA PRO A 222 -16.57 -2.78 -15.48
C PRO A 222 -15.63 -1.58 -15.26
N PRO A 223 -16.15 -0.40 -14.86
CA PRO A 223 -15.30 0.72 -14.43
C PRO A 223 -14.55 0.40 -13.14
N VAL A 224 -13.31 0.88 -13.06
CA VAL A 224 -12.50 0.88 -11.84
C VAL A 224 -12.49 2.30 -11.28
N VAL A 225 -12.93 2.44 -10.03
CA VAL A 225 -13.20 3.70 -9.35
C VAL A 225 -12.30 3.85 -8.14
N CYS A 226 -11.50 4.91 -8.09
CA CYS A 226 -10.71 5.23 -6.91
C CYS A 226 -11.49 6.19 -6.01
N VAL A 227 -11.51 5.96 -4.70
CA VAL A 227 -12.12 6.91 -3.75
C VAL A 227 -11.04 7.69 -3.03
N MET A 228 -11.09 9.02 -3.15
CA MET A 228 -10.09 9.96 -2.65
C MET A 228 -10.73 11.06 -1.81
N GLY A 229 -9.92 11.79 -1.04
CA GLY A 229 -10.38 12.90 -0.20
C GLY A 229 -9.61 13.03 1.11
N HIS A 230 -9.97 14.03 1.90
CA HIS A 230 -9.36 14.30 3.21
C HIS A 230 -9.66 13.20 4.25
N VAL A 231 -8.91 13.20 5.34
CA VAL A 231 -9.19 12.38 6.54
C VAL A 231 -10.53 12.83 7.12
N ASP A 232 -11.30 11.91 7.73
CA ASP A 232 -12.60 12.21 8.35
C ASP A 232 -13.71 12.79 7.46
N HIS A 233 -13.49 12.87 6.14
CA HIS A 233 -14.56 13.18 5.18
C HIS A 233 -15.51 11.99 4.94
N GLY A 234 -15.27 10.85 5.58
CA GLY A 234 -16.16 9.69 5.56
C GLY A 234 -16.03 8.82 4.30
N LYS A 235 -14.84 8.74 3.69
CA LYS A 235 -14.54 7.83 2.56
C LYS A 235 -14.88 6.38 2.90
N THR A 236 -14.25 5.84 3.94
CA THR A 236 -14.46 4.44 4.38
C THR A 236 -15.91 4.19 4.75
N LYS A 237 -16.56 5.15 5.43
CA LYS A 237 -18.01 5.06 5.74
C LYS A 237 -18.90 5.05 4.50
N LEU A 238 -18.57 5.82 3.47
CA LEU A 238 -19.29 5.80 2.19
C LEU A 238 -19.13 4.43 1.51
N LEU A 239 -17.91 3.88 1.52
CA LEU A 239 -17.62 2.56 0.96
C LEU A 239 -18.30 1.43 1.73
N ASP A 240 -18.34 1.52 3.06
CA ASP A 240 -19.08 0.61 3.93
C ASP A 240 -20.58 0.64 3.65
N ALA A 241 -21.15 1.85 3.50
CA ALA A 241 -22.54 2.03 3.13
C ALA A 241 -22.84 1.43 1.74
N ILE A 242 -21.95 1.60 0.77
CA ILE A 242 -22.04 1.00 -0.57
C ILE A 242 -21.96 -0.54 -0.50
N ARG A 243 -21.09 -1.07 0.35
CA ARG A 243 -20.84 -2.52 0.45
C ARG A 243 -21.83 -3.25 1.37
N SER A 244 -22.67 -2.50 2.10
CA SER A 244 -23.54 -3.03 3.17
C SER A 244 -22.76 -3.83 4.23
N THR A 245 -21.53 -3.39 4.54
CA THR A 245 -20.66 -3.97 5.58
C THR A 245 -20.12 -2.85 6.48
N ASP A 246 -19.59 -3.19 7.66
CA ASP A 246 -18.95 -2.22 8.56
C ASP A 246 -17.47 -2.58 8.76
N VAL A 247 -16.59 -2.02 7.91
CA VAL A 247 -15.12 -2.19 8.02
C VAL A 247 -14.54 -1.22 9.02
N VAL A 248 -15.09 -0.01 9.12
CA VAL A 248 -14.61 1.05 10.01
C VAL A 248 -14.56 0.58 11.46
N ALA A 249 -15.51 -0.25 11.90
CA ALA A 249 -15.51 -0.83 13.24
C ALA A 249 -14.38 -1.85 13.50
N GLY A 250 -13.83 -2.48 12.44
CA GLY A 250 -12.78 -3.49 12.53
C GLY A 250 -11.36 -2.95 12.33
N GLU A 251 -11.19 -1.76 11.77
CA GLU A 251 -9.87 -1.17 11.50
C GLU A 251 -9.27 -0.49 12.74
N SER A 252 -7.97 -0.74 12.97
CA SER A 252 -7.23 -0.12 14.07
C SER A 252 -7.18 1.40 13.92
N GLY A 253 -7.73 2.12 14.89
CA GLY A 253 -7.78 3.58 14.88
C GLY A 253 -8.89 4.19 14.02
N GLY A 254 -9.80 3.38 13.47
CA GLY A 254 -10.95 3.85 12.67
C GLY A 254 -10.57 4.51 11.35
N ILE A 255 -9.40 4.17 10.79
CA ILE A 255 -8.87 4.74 9.54
C ILE A 255 -8.38 3.64 8.58
N THR A 256 -8.64 3.85 7.27
CA THR A 256 -8.09 3.00 6.20
C THR A 256 -6.58 3.23 6.08
N GLN A 257 -5.78 2.18 6.33
CA GLN A 257 -4.30 2.21 6.20
C GLN A 257 -3.77 1.31 5.06
N HIS A 258 -4.63 0.49 4.46
CA HIS A 258 -4.32 -0.42 3.33
C HIS A 258 -5.13 -0.05 2.09
N ILE A 259 -4.68 -0.46 0.90
CA ILE A 259 -5.49 -0.26 -0.31
C ILE A 259 -6.42 -1.46 -0.47
N GLY A 260 -7.70 -1.24 -0.20
CA GLY A 260 -8.74 -2.25 -0.42
C GLY A 260 -9.23 -2.23 -1.87
N ALA A 261 -9.55 -3.40 -2.42
CA ALA A 261 -10.22 -3.50 -3.72
C ALA A 261 -11.42 -4.44 -3.61
N TYR A 262 -12.60 -4.01 -4.06
CA TYR A 262 -13.83 -4.81 -4.01
C TYR A 262 -14.77 -4.47 -5.16
N GLN A 263 -15.78 -5.31 -5.40
CA GLN A 263 -16.76 -5.11 -6.45
C GLN A 263 -18.19 -5.03 -5.89
N VAL A 264 -19.00 -4.18 -6.52
CA VAL A 264 -20.44 -4.06 -6.26
C VAL A 264 -21.22 -4.18 -7.55
N VAL A 265 -22.45 -4.68 -7.46
CA VAL A 265 -23.38 -4.84 -8.58
C VAL A 265 -24.45 -3.76 -8.50
N LYS A 266 -24.63 -2.99 -9.56
CA LYS A 266 -25.71 -2.00 -9.72
C LYS A 266 -26.34 -2.18 -11.10
N LYS A 267 -27.67 -2.39 -11.14
CA LYS A 267 -28.43 -2.60 -12.39
C LYS A 267 -27.83 -3.71 -13.29
N GLY A 268 -27.29 -4.77 -12.69
CA GLY A 268 -26.62 -5.86 -13.42
C GLY A 268 -25.23 -5.53 -13.97
N LYS A 269 -24.74 -4.30 -13.83
CA LYS A 269 -23.36 -3.90 -14.14
C LYS A 269 -22.48 -3.97 -12.88
N LEU A 270 -21.24 -4.40 -13.04
CA LEU A 270 -20.24 -4.42 -11.97
C LEU A 270 -19.51 -3.07 -11.90
N ILE A 271 -19.15 -2.64 -10.69
CA ILE A 271 -18.27 -1.50 -10.43
C ILE A 271 -17.18 -1.95 -9.48
N THR A 272 -15.93 -1.67 -9.80
CA THR A 272 -14.78 -2.04 -8.96
C THR A 272 -14.30 -0.81 -8.21
N PHE A 273 -14.27 -0.86 -6.89
CA PHE A 273 -13.80 0.23 -6.05
C PHE A 273 -12.39 -0.07 -5.52
N LEU A 274 -11.52 0.94 -5.57
CA LEU A 274 -10.25 1.00 -4.87
C LEU A 274 -10.35 2.02 -3.73
N ASP A 275 -10.26 1.54 -2.50
CA ASP A 275 -10.21 2.38 -1.30
C ASP A 275 -8.77 2.83 -1.06
N THR A 276 -8.52 4.15 -1.06
CA THR A 276 -7.18 4.71 -0.81
C THR A 276 -7.09 5.43 0.53
N PRO A 277 -6.00 5.23 1.29
CA PRO A 277 -5.78 5.94 2.55
C PRO A 277 -5.80 7.47 2.41
N GLY A 278 -6.47 8.14 3.35
CA GLY A 278 -6.64 9.60 3.37
C GLY A 278 -5.48 10.41 3.93
N HIS A 279 -4.56 9.78 4.65
CA HIS A 279 -3.51 10.50 5.36
C HIS A 279 -2.38 10.93 4.41
N GLU A 280 -1.82 12.11 4.65
CA GLU A 280 -0.62 12.66 3.97
C GLU A 280 0.56 11.68 3.84
N ALA A 281 0.77 10.76 4.80
CA ALA A 281 1.82 9.75 4.74
C ALA A 281 1.67 8.80 3.53
N PHE A 282 0.47 8.69 2.97
CA PHE A 282 0.12 7.77 1.89
C PHE A 282 -0.09 8.47 0.53
N THR A 283 0.53 9.64 0.31
CA THR A 283 0.51 10.34 -0.99
C THR A 283 0.89 9.43 -2.16
N ALA A 284 1.96 8.62 -2.01
CA ALA A 284 2.39 7.69 -3.07
C ALA A 284 1.31 6.64 -3.41
N MET A 285 0.54 6.20 -2.42
CA MET A 285 -0.57 5.26 -2.65
C MET A 285 -1.72 5.92 -3.40
N ARG A 286 -2.05 7.19 -3.11
CA ARG A 286 -3.09 7.95 -3.83
C ARG A 286 -2.72 8.18 -5.29
N ALA A 287 -1.49 8.62 -5.56
CA ALA A 287 -1.00 8.82 -6.92
C ALA A 287 -1.07 7.52 -7.74
N ARG A 288 -0.75 6.39 -7.11
CA ARG A 288 -0.85 5.06 -7.72
C ARG A 288 -2.31 4.66 -7.97
N GLY A 289 -3.18 4.86 -6.97
CA GLY A 289 -4.62 4.61 -7.11
C GLY A 289 -5.20 5.34 -8.32
N ALA A 290 -4.95 6.64 -8.45
CA ALA A 290 -5.39 7.44 -9.60
C ALA A 290 -4.95 6.85 -10.94
N LYS A 291 -3.68 6.44 -11.09
CA LYS A 291 -3.16 5.91 -12.36
C LYS A 291 -3.77 4.57 -12.80
N VAL A 292 -4.28 3.80 -11.84
CA VAL A 292 -4.80 2.44 -12.09
C VAL A 292 -6.31 2.46 -12.37
N THR A 293 -6.98 3.58 -12.08
CA THR A 293 -8.44 3.72 -12.17
C THR A 293 -8.91 4.49 -13.39
N ASP A 294 -10.14 4.21 -13.79
CA ASP A 294 -10.82 4.85 -14.90
C ASP A 294 -11.57 6.13 -14.47
N ILE A 295 -12.03 6.18 -13.21
CA ILE A 295 -12.79 7.29 -12.62
C ILE A 295 -12.31 7.53 -11.17
N ALA A 296 -12.25 8.78 -10.72
CA ALA A 296 -11.95 9.15 -9.35
C ALA A 296 -13.18 9.76 -8.66
N VAL A 297 -13.60 9.19 -7.53
CA VAL A 297 -14.63 9.78 -6.67
C VAL A 297 -13.95 10.57 -5.55
N LEU A 298 -14.12 11.89 -5.57
CA LEU A 298 -13.61 12.79 -4.55
C LEU A 298 -14.64 13.03 -3.46
N VAL A 299 -14.38 12.55 -2.25
CA VAL A 299 -15.26 12.72 -1.10
C VAL A 299 -14.91 14.01 -0.35
N VAL A 300 -15.86 14.95 -0.32
CA VAL A 300 -15.72 16.24 0.34
C VAL A 300 -16.82 16.39 1.39
N ALA A 301 -16.45 16.62 2.65
CA ALA A 301 -17.43 16.82 3.69
C ALA A 301 -18.07 18.21 3.56
N ALA A 302 -19.39 18.26 3.58
CA ALA A 302 -20.16 19.47 3.30
C ALA A 302 -20.09 20.52 4.43
N ASP A 303 -19.74 20.09 5.65
CA ASP A 303 -19.48 20.95 6.81
C ASP A 303 -18.09 21.58 6.80
N GLU A 304 -17.08 20.84 6.34
CA GLU A 304 -15.68 21.27 6.36
C GLU A 304 -15.23 21.98 5.09
N GLY A 305 -15.71 21.54 3.91
CA GLY A 305 -15.30 22.05 2.60
C GLY A 305 -13.98 21.47 2.09
N VAL A 306 -13.29 22.22 1.24
CA VAL A 306 -12.03 21.80 0.62
C VAL A 306 -10.86 21.95 1.61
N LYS A 307 -10.04 20.89 1.73
CA LYS A 307 -8.87 20.82 2.62
C LYS A 307 -7.59 20.56 1.82
N PRO A 308 -6.39 20.75 2.39
CA PRO A 308 -5.13 20.51 1.68
C PRO A 308 -5.00 19.13 1.03
N GLN A 309 -5.41 18.05 1.71
CA GLN A 309 -5.41 16.69 1.12
C GLN A 309 -6.45 16.52 0.02
N THR A 310 -7.55 17.29 0.04
CA THR A 310 -8.52 17.33 -1.06
C THR A 310 -7.87 17.95 -2.29
N ILE A 311 -7.15 19.07 -2.13
CA ILE A 311 -6.41 19.73 -3.23
C ILE A 311 -5.36 18.78 -3.81
N GLU A 312 -4.64 18.08 -2.94
CA GLU A 312 -3.66 17.07 -3.36
C GLU A 312 -4.32 15.93 -4.16
N ALA A 313 -5.47 15.42 -3.72
CA ALA A 313 -6.22 14.40 -4.45
C ALA A 313 -6.71 14.90 -5.82
N ILE A 314 -7.17 16.15 -5.91
CA ILE A 314 -7.56 16.78 -7.18
C ILE A 314 -6.35 16.81 -8.14
N ASN A 315 -5.18 17.20 -7.66
CA ASN A 315 -3.97 17.26 -8.47
C ASN A 315 -3.55 15.87 -8.97
N HIS A 316 -3.56 14.84 -8.12
CA HIS A 316 -3.23 13.47 -8.54
C HIS A 316 -4.17 12.93 -9.61
N ALA A 317 -5.48 13.18 -9.47
CA ALA A 317 -6.47 12.74 -10.45
C ALA A 317 -6.33 13.51 -11.79
N LYS A 318 -6.05 14.82 -11.73
CA LYS A 318 -5.76 15.64 -12.93
C LYS A 318 -4.47 15.22 -13.63
N GLU A 319 -3.40 14.97 -12.89
CA GLU A 319 -2.13 14.46 -13.44
C GLU A 319 -2.28 13.08 -14.09
N ALA A 320 -3.16 12.24 -13.54
CA ALA A 320 -3.48 10.93 -14.13
C ALA A 320 -4.45 11.03 -15.33
N GLY A 321 -5.05 12.19 -15.59
CA GLY A 321 -6.03 12.38 -16.66
C GLY A 321 -7.36 11.65 -16.43
N VAL A 322 -7.72 11.43 -15.16
CA VAL A 322 -8.90 10.65 -14.77
C VAL A 322 -10.07 11.59 -14.46
N PRO A 323 -11.28 11.36 -15.03
CA PRO A 323 -12.47 12.14 -14.69
C PRO A 323 -12.83 12.07 -13.21
N ILE A 324 -13.21 13.21 -12.64
CA ILE A 324 -13.50 13.36 -11.21
C ILE A 324 -15.00 13.53 -10.99
N ILE A 325 -15.58 12.68 -10.14
CA ILE A 325 -16.94 12.81 -9.63
C ILE A 325 -16.84 13.21 -8.16
N VAL A 326 -17.52 14.27 -7.74
CA VAL A 326 -17.48 14.74 -6.35
C VAL A 326 -18.67 14.17 -5.58
N ALA A 327 -18.38 13.44 -4.50
CA ALA A 327 -19.36 13.01 -3.51
C ALA A 327 -19.33 13.99 -2.33
N MET A 328 -20.32 14.89 -2.26
CA MET A 328 -20.44 15.86 -1.17
C MET A 328 -21.12 15.20 0.03
N ASN A 329 -20.31 14.74 0.99
CA ASN A 329 -20.74 13.88 2.11
C ASN A 329 -21.19 14.68 3.35
N LYS A 330 -21.82 14.00 4.32
CA LYS A 330 -22.35 14.56 5.58
C LYS A 330 -23.52 15.55 5.40
N MET A 331 -24.34 15.36 4.37
CA MET A 331 -25.55 16.16 4.11
C MET A 331 -26.63 16.04 5.21
N ASP A 332 -26.50 15.08 6.12
CA ASP A 332 -27.35 14.91 7.30
C ASP A 332 -27.14 15.99 8.38
N LYS A 333 -26.05 16.75 8.32
CA LYS A 333 -25.77 17.80 9.32
C LYS A 333 -26.58 19.08 9.06
N PRO A 334 -27.09 19.74 10.11
CA PRO A 334 -27.96 20.92 9.96
C PRO A 334 -27.25 22.19 9.47
N ASN A 335 -25.92 22.29 9.61
CA ASN A 335 -25.12 23.48 9.25
C ASN A 335 -24.40 23.34 7.90
N VAL A 336 -24.97 22.59 6.96
CA VAL A 336 -24.35 22.34 5.66
C VAL A 336 -24.73 23.43 4.65
N ASN A 337 -23.73 23.98 3.96
CA ASN A 337 -23.92 24.92 2.85
C ASN A 337 -23.30 24.36 1.56
N PRO A 338 -24.09 23.73 0.68
CA PRO A 338 -23.60 23.12 -0.55
C PRO A 338 -22.99 24.12 -1.52
N ASP A 339 -23.57 25.32 -1.63
CA ASP A 339 -23.11 26.35 -2.57
C ASP A 339 -21.71 26.86 -2.22
N ARG A 340 -21.39 26.93 -0.92
CA ARG A 340 -20.03 27.27 -0.46
C ARG A 340 -19.01 26.24 -0.97
N VAL A 341 -19.31 24.94 -0.79
CA VAL A 341 -18.40 23.85 -1.20
C VAL A 341 -18.27 23.79 -2.72
N LYS A 342 -19.36 24.02 -3.47
CA LYS A 342 -19.31 24.16 -4.94
C LYS A 342 -18.41 25.32 -5.37
N GLY A 343 -18.48 26.47 -4.70
CA GLY A 343 -17.58 27.61 -4.93
C GLY A 343 -16.11 27.27 -4.70
N GLU A 344 -15.79 26.66 -3.54
CA GLU A 344 -14.43 26.24 -3.20
C GLU A 344 -13.87 25.22 -4.22
N LEU A 345 -14.69 24.28 -4.71
CA LEU A 345 -14.29 23.31 -5.73
C LEU A 345 -14.04 23.98 -7.09
N ALA A 346 -14.87 24.95 -7.47
CA ALA A 346 -14.72 25.71 -8.71
C ALA A 346 -13.40 26.50 -8.73
N GLU A 347 -12.97 27.07 -7.60
CA GLU A 347 -11.66 27.73 -7.46
C GLU A 347 -10.47 26.79 -7.76
N HIS A 348 -10.63 25.49 -7.47
CA HIS A 348 -9.64 24.46 -7.78
C HIS A 348 -9.85 23.80 -9.16
N GLY A 349 -10.67 24.43 -10.01
CA GLY A 349 -10.92 24.02 -11.39
C GLY A 349 -11.75 22.75 -11.49
N LEU A 350 -12.72 22.57 -10.58
CA LEU A 350 -13.81 21.59 -10.67
C LEU A 350 -15.13 22.34 -10.77
N GLN A 351 -15.57 22.64 -11.99
CA GLN A 351 -16.78 23.43 -12.22
C GLN A 351 -18.02 22.53 -12.15
N PRO A 352 -18.99 22.83 -11.26
CA PRO A 352 -20.23 22.05 -11.14
C PRO A 352 -21.05 22.02 -12.44
N GLU A 353 -21.65 20.88 -12.78
CA GLU A 353 -22.58 20.75 -13.92
C GLU A 353 -23.76 21.74 -13.85
N ASP A 354 -24.31 21.99 -12.65
CA ASP A 354 -25.41 22.95 -12.45
C ASP A 354 -25.06 24.39 -12.86
N TRP A 355 -23.76 24.71 -12.90
CA TRP A 355 -23.24 26.02 -13.28
C TRP A 355 -22.68 26.04 -14.72
N GLY A 356 -22.97 24.98 -15.49
CA GLY A 356 -22.49 24.81 -16.86
C GLY A 356 -21.07 24.24 -16.97
N GLY A 357 -20.55 23.65 -15.89
CA GLY A 357 -19.27 22.94 -15.87
C GLY A 357 -19.38 21.48 -16.31
N ASP A 358 -18.28 20.75 -16.14
CA ASP A 358 -18.09 19.33 -16.51
C ASP A 358 -18.01 18.38 -15.31
N THR A 359 -17.95 18.92 -14.09
CA THR A 359 -17.76 18.11 -12.88
C THR A 359 -19.10 17.75 -12.26
N VAL A 360 -19.38 16.45 -12.22
CA VAL A 360 -20.54 15.88 -11.52
C VAL A 360 -20.36 16.05 -10.02
N ILE A 361 -21.34 16.67 -9.35
CA ILE A 361 -21.36 16.83 -7.88
C ILE A 361 -22.64 16.22 -7.32
N VAL A 362 -22.50 15.12 -6.58
CA VAL A 362 -23.63 14.40 -5.97
C VAL A 362 -23.66 14.64 -4.46
N PRO A 363 -24.77 15.17 -3.90
CA PRO A 363 -24.95 15.27 -2.46
C PRO A 363 -25.23 13.89 -1.86
N VAL A 364 -24.43 13.48 -0.88
CA VAL A 364 -24.55 12.17 -0.24
C VAL A 364 -24.53 12.27 1.29
N SER A 365 -25.18 11.32 1.95
CA SER A 365 -24.97 11.05 3.37
C SER A 365 -24.64 9.57 3.56
N ALA A 366 -23.38 9.29 3.90
CA ALA A 366 -22.94 7.93 4.20
C ALA A 366 -23.66 7.35 5.44
N LEU A 367 -24.00 8.19 6.43
CA LEU A 367 -24.66 7.77 7.66
C LEU A 367 -26.15 7.48 7.43
N ALA A 368 -26.86 8.38 6.75
CA ALA A 368 -28.28 8.20 6.43
C ALA A 368 -28.51 7.30 5.21
N LYS A 369 -27.44 6.87 4.54
CA LYS A 369 -27.45 6.10 3.28
C LYS A 369 -28.27 6.78 2.16
N GLN A 370 -28.19 8.10 2.08
CA GLN A 370 -28.89 8.91 1.08
C GLN A 370 -27.93 9.34 -0.04
N GLY A 371 -28.42 9.42 -1.29
CA GLY A 371 -27.65 9.86 -2.46
C GLY A 371 -26.62 8.83 -2.98
N ILE A 372 -26.45 7.69 -2.31
CA ILE A 372 -25.50 6.65 -2.73
C ILE A 372 -25.92 6.01 -4.05
N ASP A 373 -27.22 5.74 -4.22
CA ASP A 373 -27.74 5.17 -5.47
C ASP A 373 -27.53 6.10 -6.67
N GLU A 374 -27.71 7.40 -6.46
CA GLU A 374 -27.46 8.44 -7.46
C GLU A 374 -25.98 8.54 -7.82
N LEU A 375 -25.09 8.48 -6.80
CA LEU A 375 -23.64 8.45 -7.02
C LEU A 375 -23.23 7.25 -7.89
N LEU A 376 -23.76 6.06 -7.60
CA LEU A 376 -23.46 4.85 -8.39
C LEU A 376 -24.01 4.95 -9.82
N ASP A 377 -25.17 5.56 -10.00
CA ASP A 377 -25.76 5.79 -11.32
C ASP A 377 -24.90 6.78 -12.13
N MET A 378 -24.44 7.87 -11.53
CA MET A 378 -23.53 8.82 -12.20
C MET A 378 -22.19 8.18 -12.57
N VAL A 379 -21.62 7.34 -11.71
CA VAL A 379 -20.40 6.56 -12.03
C VAL A 379 -20.60 5.69 -13.27
N LEU A 380 -21.74 4.99 -13.36
CA LEU A 380 -22.06 4.16 -14.54
C LEU A 380 -22.25 5.01 -15.80
N LEU A 381 -22.89 6.17 -15.69
CA LEU A 381 -23.07 7.09 -16.82
C LEU A 381 -21.73 7.63 -17.33
N THR A 382 -20.84 8.06 -16.43
CA THR A 382 -19.49 8.49 -16.80
C THR A 382 -18.70 7.35 -17.44
N ALA A 383 -18.85 6.12 -16.95
CA ALA A 383 -18.21 4.95 -17.55
C ALA A 383 -18.72 4.64 -18.97
N ASP A 384 -20.02 4.81 -19.21
CA ASP A 384 -20.63 4.63 -20.53
C ASP A 384 -20.16 5.72 -21.51
N ILE A 385 -19.94 6.96 -21.05
CA ILE A 385 -19.35 8.06 -21.86
C ILE A 385 -17.89 7.75 -22.23
N LEU A 386 -17.12 7.15 -21.33
CA LEU A 386 -15.73 6.77 -21.55
C LEU A 386 -15.56 5.55 -22.46
N ASP A 387 -16.64 4.83 -22.79
CA ASP A 387 -16.65 3.61 -23.62
C ASP A 387 -15.57 2.58 -23.18
N LEU A 388 -15.56 2.26 -21.88
CA LEU A 388 -14.54 1.40 -21.27
C LEU A 388 -14.55 -0.01 -21.86
N LYS A 389 -13.45 -0.38 -22.51
CA LYS A 389 -13.28 -1.63 -23.24
C LYS A 389 -12.06 -2.41 -22.79
N ALA A 390 -12.13 -3.73 -22.90
CA ALA A 390 -10.97 -4.63 -22.78
C ALA A 390 -11.17 -5.90 -23.60
N ASN A 391 -10.04 -6.56 -23.88
CA ASN A 391 -10.00 -7.84 -24.56
C ASN A 391 -9.99 -8.96 -23.51
N TYR A 392 -11.01 -9.83 -23.53
CA TYR A 392 -11.13 -10.94 -22.56
C TYR A 392 -10.36 -12.19 -23.02
N ASP A 393 -10.07 -12.31 -24.32
CA ASP A 393 -9.58 -13.56 -24.91
C ASP A 393 -8.05 -13.67 -24.92
N ARG A 394 -7.34 -12.61 -24.51
CA ARG A 394 -5.87 -12.56 -24.45
C ARG A 394 -5.30 -12.98 -23.09
N GLU A 395 -3.99 -13.22 -23.08
CA GLU A 395 -3.19 -13.40 -21.85
C GLU A 395 -3.33 -12.17 -20.94
N ALA A 396 -3.50 -12.42 -19.64
CA ALA A 396 -3.80 -11.36 -18.68
C ALA A 396 -2.63 -10.42 -18.45
N VAL A 397 -2.96 -9.14 -18.39
CA VAL A 397 -2.11 -8.08 -17.88
C VAL A 397 -2.86 -7.42 -16.73
N GLY A 398 -2.19 -7.27 -15.59
CA GLY A 398 -2.74 -6.66 -14.40
C GLY A 398 -1.76 -5.72 -13.73
N THR A 399 -2.24 -5.00 -12.73
CA THR A 399 -1.42 -4.10 -11.91
C THR A 399 -1.49 -4.53 -10.46
N VAL A 400 -0.34 -4.61 -9.80
CA VAL A 400 -0.27 -4.90 -8.35
C VAL A 400 -0.79 -3.68 -7.59
N VAL A 401 -1.86 -3.87 -6.84
CA VAL A 401 -2.40 -2.86 -5.94
C VAL A 401 -1.60 -2.85 -4.64
N GLU A 402 -1.47 -4.02 -4.02
CA GLU A 402 -0.79 -4.21 -2.73
C GLU A 402 -0.12 -5.57 -2.65
N ALA A 403 0.98 -5.67 -1.90
CA ALA A 403 1.68 -6.93 -1.68
C ALA A 403 2.14 -7.04 -0.21
N HIS A 404 2.02 -8.24 0.34
CA HIS A 404 2.44 -8.58 1.70
C HIS A 404 3.02 -10.00 1.76
N LEU A 405 3.68 -10.31 2.87
CA LEU A 405 4.19 -11.65 3.15
C LEU A 405 3.26 -12.33 4.16
N ASP A 406 2.65 -13.44 3.75
CA ASP A 406 1.83 -14.29 4.61
C ASP A 406 2.65 -15.49 5.11
N HIS A 407 2.44 -15.89 6.38
CA HIS A 407 3.19 -16.99 7.00
C HIS A 407 2.91 -18.35 6.35
N SER A 408 1.69 -18.58 5.89
CA SER A 408 1.25 -19.87 5.33
C SER A 408 1.36 -19.91 3.81
N LEU A 409 1.06 -18.79 3.15
CA LEU A 409 0.97 -18.70 1.69
C LEU A 409 2.24 -18.13 1.04
N GLY A 410 3.16 -17.59 1.85
CA GLY A 410 4.35 -16.91 1.36
C GLY A 410 4.02 -15.53 0.75
N PRO A 411 4.71 -15.10 -0.31
CA PRO A 411 4.42 -13.82 -0.96
C PRO A 411 3.03 -13.79 -1.60
N VAL A 412 2.22 -12.86 -1.15
CA VAL A 412 0.84 -12.63 -1.62
C VAL A 412 0.75 -11.23 -2.24
N ALA A 413 0.05 -11.14 -3.36
CA ALA A 413 -0.22 -9.88 -4.03
C ALA A 413 -1.71 -9.74 -4.36
N THR A 414 -2.27 -8.56 -4.14
CA THR A 414 -3.57 -8.14 -4.65
C THR A 414 -3.35 -7.48 -6.00
N VAL A 415 -3.91 -8.05 -7.06
CA VAL A 415 -3.74 -7.61 -8.44
C VAL A 415 -5.09 -7.20 -9.00
N LEU A 416 -5.13 -6.06 -9.67
CA LEU A 416 -6.26 -5.66 -10.50
C LEU A 416 -5.98 -6.10 -11.94
N VAL A 417 -6.84 -6.95 -12.50
CA VAL A 417 -6.70 -7.37 -13.90
C VAL A 417 -7.12 -6.20 -14.81
N ASN A 418 -6.26 -5.73 -15.69
CA ASN A 418 -6.56 -4.62 -16.61
C ASN A 418 -7.17 -5.13 -17.92
N THR A 419 -6.54 -6.14 -18.53
CA THR A 419 -7.00 -6.79 -19.77
C THR A 419 -6.64 -8.27 -19.76
N GLY A 420 -7.32 -9.07 -20.58
CA GLY A 420 -7.20 -10.52 -20.62
C GLY A 420 -7.83 -11.20 -19.39
N THR A 421 -7.76 -12.52 -19.38
CA THR A 421 -8.33 -13.35 -18.30
C THR A 421 -7.23 -14.10 -17.57
N LEU A 422 -7.10 -13.85 -16.27
CA LEU A 422 -6.11 -14.50 -15.41
C LEU A 422 -6.66 -15.83 -14.92
N ARG A 423 -5.86 -16.90 -15.01
CA ARG A 423 -6.28 -18.26 -14.65
C ARG A 423 -5.36 -18.85 -13.58
N LEU A 424 -5.93 -19.76 -12.80
CA LEU A 424 -5.15 -20.56 -11.86
C LEU A 424 -4.11 -21.37 -12.63
N MET A 425 -2.91 -21.50 -12.06
CA MET A 425 -1.73 -22.16 -12.66
C MET A 425 -1.06 -21.42 -13.83
N ASP A 426 -1.46 -20.18 -14.13
CA ASP A 426 -0.72 -19.34 -15.08
C ASP A 426 0.69 -19.04 -14.56
N ASN A 427 1.67 -19.01 -15.47
CA ASN A 427 3.00 -18.52 -15.18
C ASN A 427 3.00 -16.99 -15.34
N VAL A 428 3.50 -16.29 -14.33
CA VAL A 428 3.46 -14.82 -14.29
C VAL A 428 4.82 -14.23 -14.00
N VAL A 429 5.05 -13.06 -14.58
CA VAL A 429 6.12 -12.13 -14.21
C VAL A 429 5.49 -10.87 -13.64
N VAL A 430 6.00 -10.38 -12.53
CA VAL A 430 5.50 -9.22 -11.79
C VAL A 430 6.69 -8.40 -11.32
N GLY A 431 7.09 -7.41 -12.11
CA GLY A 431 8.32 -6.65 -11.86
C GLY A 431 9.54 -7.58 -11.73
N ASN A 432 10.19 -7.57 -10.57
CA ASN A 432 11.33 -8.44 -10.26
C ASN A 432 10.93 -9.83 -9.68
N ALA A 433 9.64 -10.07 -9.46
CA ALA A 433 9.11 -11.34 -9.00
C ALA A 433 8.63 -12.18 -10.19
N HIS A 434 8.74 -13.51 -10.06
CA HIS A 434 8.15 -14.45 -11.00
C HIS A 434 7.55 -15.62 -10.24
N GLY A 435 6.67 -16.37 -10.89
CA GLY A 435 6.15 -17.59 -10.28
C GLY A 435 4.98 -18.16 -11.04
N ARG A 436 4.38 -19.19 -10.44
CA ARG A 436 3.14 -19.78 -10.92
C ARG A 436 2.05 -19.53 -9.89
N ILE A 437 0.88 -19.12 -10.37
CA ILE A 437 -0.26 -18.83 -9.50
C ILE A 437 -0.80 -20.13 -8.90
N LYS A 438 -0.49 -20.35 -7.61
CA LYS A 438 -0.93 -21.54 -6.86
C LYS A 438 -2.31 -21.37 -6.25
N LEU A 439 -2.67 -20.12 -5.95
CA LEU A 439 -3.93 -19.77 -5.30
C LEU A 439 -4.44 -18.45 -5.87
N MET A 440 -5.74 -18.38 -6.11
CA MET A 440 -6.48 -17.17 -6.42
C MET A 440 -7.68 -17.06 -5.50
N ARG A 441 -7.88 -15.90 -4.88
CA ARG A 441 -9.06 -15.58 -4.08
C ARG A 441 -9.67 -14.25 -4.51
N ASP A 442 -10.99 -14.16 -4.45
CA ASP A 442 -11.70 -12.90 -4.65
C ASP A 442 -11.55 -11.96 -3.43
N TYR A 443 -12.15 -10.78 -3.54
CA TYR A 443 -12.17 -9.78 -2.47
C TYR A 443 -12.94 -10.21 -1.20
N ASN A 444 -13.79 -11.23 -1.30
CA ASN A 444 -14.51 -11.84 -0.18
C ASN A 444 -13.76 -13.04 0.44
N GLY A 445 -12.57 -13.38 -0.08
CA GLY A 445 -11.76 -14.51 0.36
C GLY A 445 -12.18 -15.86 -0.21
N LYS A 446 -13.16 -15.92 -1.13
CA LYS A 446 -13.59 -17.16 -1.78
C LYS A 446 -12.57 -17.56 -2.85
N PRO A 447 -12.24 -18.87 -2.98
CA PRO A 447 -11.34 -19.34 -4.01
C PRO A 447 -11.99 -19.20 -5.39
N ILE A 448 -11.25 -18.63 -6.34
CA ILE A 448 -11.68 -18.48 -7.74
C ILE A 448 -10.67 -19.14 -8.68
N ARG A 449 -11.11 -19.57 -9.85
CA ARG A 449 -10.24 -20.18 -10.89
C ARG A 449 -9.92 -19.25 -12.05
N LEU A 450 -10.73 -18.21 -12.22
CA LEU A 450 -10.72 -17.32 -13.37
C LEU A 450 -11.04 -15.91 -12.88
N ALA A 451 -10.25 -14.93 -13.31
CA ALA A 451 -10.47 -13.51 -13.03
C ALA A 451 -10.51 -12.73 -14.35
N ASN A 452 -11.60 -12.02 -14.57
CA ASN A 452 -11.84 -11.21 -15.77
C ASN A 452 -11.24 -9.80 -15.64
N PRO A 453 -11.15 -9.03 -16.73
CA PRO A 453 -10.81 -7.61 -16.69
C PRO A 453 -11.62 -6.84 -15.64
N SER A 454 -10.95 -5.86 -15.01
CA SER A 454 -11.42 -5.08 -13.86
C SER A 454 -11.67 -5.87 -12.58
N THR A 455 -11.38 -7.17 -12.51
CA THR A 455 -11.59 -7.96 -11.29
C THR A 455 -10.37 -7.86 -10.37
N PRO A 456 -10.53 -7.46 -9.09
CA PRO A 456 -9.46 -7.54 -8.11
C PRO A 456 -9.32 -8.98 -7.60
N VAL A 457 -8.10 -9.51 -7.64
CA VAL A 457 -7.79 -10.88 -7.25
C VAL A 457 -6.55 -10.94 -6.38
N ARG A 458 -6.64 -11.70 -5.30
CA ARG A 458 -5.48 -12.03 -4.46
C ARG A 458 -4.81 -13.29 -4.97
N ILE A 459 -3.54 -13.17 -5.33
CA ILE A 459 -2.72 -14.25 -5.87
C ILE A 459 -1.61 -14.65 -4.90
N ALA A 460 -1.24 -15.93 -4.90
CA ALA A 460 -0.08 -16.45 -4.18
C ALA A 460 0.75 -17.40 -5.07
N GLY A 461 2.03 -17.58 -4.72
CA GLY A 461 2.97 -18.43 -5.46
C GLY A 461 4.08 -17.69 -6.20
N LEU A 462 4.32 -16.42 -5.86
CA LEU A 462 5.43 -15.62 -6.37
C LEU A 462 6.74 -15.94 -5.62
N SER A 463 7.87 -15.74 -6.28
CA SER A 463 9.22 -15.92 -5.71
C SER A 463 9.55 -14.93 -4.60
N SER A 464 9.02 -13.72 -4.69
CA SER A 464 9.27 -12.58 -3.79
C SER A 464 8.05 -11.67 -3.77
N THR A 465 7.95 -10.82 -2.75
CA THR A 465 6.89 -9.81 -2.68
C THR A 465 7.15 -8.72 -3.74
N PRO A 466 6.27 -8.55 -4.75
CA PRO A 466 6.42 -7.52 -5.76
C PRO A 466 6.23 -6.12 -5.17
N VAL A 467 6.57 -5.10 -5.95
CA VAL A 467 6.32 -3.71 -5.57
C VAL A 467 4.90 -3.32 -5.97
N SER A 468 4.23 -2.51 -5.15
CA SER A 468 2.95 -1.94 -5.52
C SER A 468 3.09 -1.06 -6.77
N GLY A 469 2.22 -1.27 -7.75
CA GLY A 469 2.26 -0.61 -9.06
C GLY A 469 3.01 -1.41 -10.13
N ASP A 470 3.69 -2.52 -9.78
CA ASP A 470 4.29 -3.39 -10.78
C ASP A 470 3.23 -3.99 -11.70
N ILE A 471 3.58 -4.13 -12.97
CA ILE A 471 2.74 -4.78 -13.96
C ILE A 471 2.91 -6.30 -13.83
N LEU A 472 1.79 -6.99 -13.64
CA LEU A 472 1.69 -8.44 -13.80
C LEU A 472 1.44 -8.75 -15.28
N GLN A 473 2.24 -9.66 -15.83
CA GLN A 473 2.04 -10.22 -17.16
C GLN A 473 2.06 -11.74 -17.10
N VAL A 474 1.03 -12.37 -17.68
CA VAL A 474 1.04 -13.81 -17.94
C VAL A 474 1.99 -14.12 -19.09
N VAL A 475 2.79 -15.18 -18.92
CA VAL A 475 3.72 -15.69 -19.92
C VAL A 475 3.53 -17.20 -20.10
N LYS A 476 3.88 -17.70 -21.28
CA LYS A 476 3.69 -19.12 -21.63
C LYS A 476 4.61 -20.03 -20.82
N ASP A 477 5.88 -19.66 -20.70
CA ASP A 477 6.91 -20.49 -20.11
C ASP A 477 7.51 -19.89 -18.83
N GLU A 478 7.66 -20.72 -17.80
CA GLU A 478 8.26 -20.34 -16.52
C GLU A 478 9.73 -19.88 -16.66
N LYS A 479 10.48 -20.45 -17.61
CA LYS A 479 11.84 -20.00 -17.93
C LYS A 479 11.88 -18.56 -18.42
N MET A 480 10.92 -18.18 -19.26
CA MET A 480 10.80 -16.82 -19.78
C MET A 480 10.44 -15.85 -18.66
N ALA A 481 9.52 -16.23 -17.76
CA ALA A 481 9.16 -15.45 -16.58
C ALA A 481 10.41 -15.13 -15.73
N LYS A 482 11.24 -16.14 -15.48
CA LYS A 482 12.45 -16.01 -14.68
C LYS A 482 13.49 -15.09 -15.33
N GLN A 483 13.78 -15.28 -16.62
CA GLN A 483 14.75 -14.45 -17.34
C GLN A 483 14.38 -12.96 -17.30
N LYS A 484 13.11 -12.65 -17.54
CA LYS A 484 12.60 -11.27 -17.48
C LYS A 484 12.67 -10.67 -16.09
N ALA A 485 12.27 -11.43 -15.06
CA ALA A 485 12.36 -10.97 -13.68
C ALA A 485 13.81 -10.70 -13.25
N GLU A 486 14.76 -11.53 -13.69
CA GLU A 486 16.19 -11.33 -13.42
C GLU A 486 16.74 -10.09 -14.13
N GLU A 487 16.39 -9.88 -15.40
CA GLU A 487 16.76 -8.70 -16.17
C GLU A 487 16.22 -7.42 -15.51
N ILE A 488 14.94 -7.42 -15.13
CA ILE A 488 14.31 -6.31 -14.42
C ILE A 488 15.01 -6.07 -13.07
N GLY A 489 15.34 -7.14 -12.36
CA GLY A 489 16.08 -7.08 -11.10
C GLY A 489 17.49 -6.48 -11.23
N MET A 490 18.18 -6.72 -12.35
CA MET A 490 19.51 -6.13 -12.59
C MET A 490 19.42 -4.63 -12.89
N ILE A 491 18.44 -4.21 -13.69
CA ILE A 491 18.25 -2.80 -14.03
C ILE A 491 17.85 -1.99 -12.78
N THR A 492 16.95 -2.52 -11.94
CA THR A 492 16.51 -1.84 -10.70
C THR A 492 17.67 -1.67 -9.72
N LYS A 493 18.50 -2.71 -9.53
CA LYS A 493 19.69 -2.61 -8.67
C LYS A 493 20.67 -1.54 -9.14
N LYS A 494 20.93 -1.44 -10.44
CA LYS A 494 21.80 -0.39 -11.01
C LYS A 494 21.25 1.01 -10.73
N LEU A 495 19.95 1.21 -10.94
CA LEU A 495 19.28 2.50 -10.67
C LEU A 495 19.33 2.87 -9.18
N ASP A 496 19.16 1.91 -8.28
CA ASP A 496 19.24 2.13 -6.84
C ASP A 496 20.66 2.43 -6.37
N GLU A 497 21.68 1.79 -6.96
CA GLU A 497 23.09 2.08 -6.70
C GLU A 497 23.49 3.50 -7.15
N GLU A 498 23.02 3.94 -8.31
CA GLU A 498 23.26 5.30 -8.82
C GLU A 498 22.60 6.37 -7.93
N LYS A 499 21.33 6.17 -7.54
CA LYS A 499 20.63 7.07 -6.61
C LYS A 499 21.27 7.07 -5.22
N GLY A 500 21.67 5.90 -4.74
CA GLY A 500 22.35 5.72 -3.45
C GLY A 500 23.70 6.42 -3.38
N SER A 501 24.45 6.45 -4.49
CA SER A 501 25.74 7.17 -4.59
C SER A 501 25.56 8.69 -4.52
N ALA A 502 24.59 9.25 -5.25
CA ALA A 502 24.30 10.69 -5.23
C ALA A 502 23.82 11.17 -3.85
N ILE A 503 22.94 10.39 -3.20
CA ILE A 503 22.44 10.71 -1.86
C ILE A 503 23.53 10.45 -0.79
N GLY A 504 24.32 9.38 -0.94
CA GLY A 504 25.40 9.04 -0.02
C GLY A 504 26.49 10.13 0.08
N GLN A 505 26.80 10.79 -1.05
CA GLN A 505 27.72 11.93 -1.06
C GLN A 505 27.15 13.15 -0.33
N ILE A 506 25.84 13.36 -0.35
CA ILE A 506 25.17 14.43 0.41
C ILE A 506 25.09 14.07 1.91
N ILE A 507 24.77 12.81 2.25
CA ILE A 507 24.68 12.34 3.64
C ILE A 507 26.06 12.32 4.34
N SER A 508 27.14 12.05 3.61
CA SER A 508 28.50 12.12 4.15
C SER A 508 28.93 13.53 4.61
N ARG A 509 28.13 14.56 4.28
CA ARG A 509 28.32 15.94 4.78
C ARG A 509 27.53 16.24 6.06
N ILE A 510 26.66 15.34 6.50
CA ILE A 510 25.87 15.50 7.74
C ILE A 510 26.74 15.01 8.91
N LYS A 511 27.42 15.95 9.56
CA LYS A 511 28.17 15.77 10.81
C LYS A 511 27.22 15.79 12.01
N SER A 512 26.24 14.90 12.07
CA SER A 512 25.53 14.65 13.34
C SER A 512 26.03 13.36 13.94
N ASP A 513 26.61 13.44 15.14
CA ASP A 513 27.00 12.27 15.94
C ASP A 513 25.78 11.55 16.54
N LYS A 514 24.58 12.14 16.46
CA LYS A 514 23.34 11.68 17.10
C LYS A 514 22.39 11.09 16.08
N ILE A 515 22.64 9.83 15.74
CA ILE A 515 21.87 9.08 14.74
C ILE A 515 20.97 8.07 15.44
N LEU A 516 19.65 8.23 15.31
CA LEU A 516 18.68 7.20 15.68
C LEU A 516 18.64 6.13 14.59
N LYS A 517 19.10 4.93 14.93
CA LYS A 517 19.14 3.81 14.01
C LYS A 517 17.92 2.92 14.19
N ILE A 518 17.23 2.63 13.09
CA ILE A 518 15.95 1.91 13.09
C ILE A 518 16.03 0.71 12.15
N VAL A 519 15.55 -0.43 12.62
CA VAL A 519 15.16 -1.58 11.77
C VAL A 519 13.64 -1.57 11.65
N LEU A 520 13.13 -1.43 10.43
CA LEU A 520 11.69 -1.24 10.17
C LEU A 520 11.07 -2.50 9.54
N LYS A 521 10.04 -3.04 10.17
CA LYS A 521 9.22 -4.12 9.62
C LYS A 521 7.79 -3.64 9.47
N ALA A 522 7.19 -3.90 8.32
CA ALA A 522 5.79 -3.60 8.07
C ALA A 522 5.09 -4.83 7.50
N ASP A 523 3.78 -4.91 7.67
CA ASP A 523 2.95 -5.97 7.12
C ASP A 523 2.88 -5.97 5.59
N THR A 524 2.80 -4.78 4.99
CA THR A 524 2.65 -4.57 3.55
C THR A 524 3.79 -3.72 3.00
N LYS A 525 4.09 -3.91 1.70
CA LYS A 525 5.11 -3.12 1.01
C LYS A 525 4.75 -1.64 0.96
N GLY A 526 3.47 -1.34 0.77
CA GLY A 526 2.96 0.02 0.70
C GLY A 526 3.14 0.79 2.02
N SER A 527 2.78 0.18 3.16
CA SER A 527 3.00 0.79 4.48
C SER A 527 4.48 1.05 4.74
N LEU A 528 5.37 0.14 4.33
CA LEU A 528 6.81 0.33 4.46
C LEU A 528 7.31 1.57 3.71
N GLU A 529 6.84 1.79 2.49
CA GLU A 529 7.17 2.97 1.68
C GLU A 529 6.65 4.27 2.32
N ALA A 530 5.39 4.25 2.78
CA ALA A 530 4.74 5.40 3.42
C ALA A 530 5.45 5.83 4.71
N ILE A 531 5.86 4.86 5.54
CA ILE A 531 6.60 5.14 6.78
C ILE A 531 8.00 5.68 6.45
N LYS A 532 8.71 5.08 5.49
CA LYS A 532 10.03 5.60 5.06
C LYS A 532 9.96 7.05 4.58
N GLN A 533 8.96 7.37 3.76
CA GLN A 533 8.78 8.72 3.23
C GLN A 533 8.44 9.70 4.36
N SER A 534 7.56 9.30 5.29
CA SER A 534 7.19 10.12 6.44
C SER A 534 8.36 10.37 7.39
N LEU A 535 9.16 9.34 7.69
CA LEU A 535 10.38 9.48 8.49
C LEU A 535 11.42 10.38 7.81
N ALA A 536 11.52 10.35 6.47
CA ALA A 536 12.41 11.23 5.73
C ALA A 536 11.97 12.71 5.72
N LYS A 537 10.69 13.00 5.97
CA LYS A 537 10.17 14.37 6.13
C LYS A 537 10.57 14.98 7.47
N ILE A 538 10.79 14.17 8.51
CA ILE A 538 11.28 14.62 9.82
C ILE A 538 12.76 14.97 9.68
N LYS A 539 13.04 16.24 9.37
CA LYS A 539 14.41 16.76 9.25
C LYS A 539 14.72 17.68 10.42
N ASN A 540 15.85 17.43 11.06
CA ASN A 540 16.43 18.30 12.07
C ASN A 540 17.96 18.36 11.84
N ASP A 541 18.58 19.48 12.15
CA ASP A 541 20.03 19.67 11.95
C ASP A 541 20.86 18.92 13.02
N ASP A 542 20.31 18.74 14.22
CA ASP A 542 21.02 18.18 15.37
C ASP A 542 20.91 16.63 15.44
N VAL A 543 19.82 16.05 14.93
CA VAL A 543 19.52 14.61 15.02
C VAL A 543 19.11 14.03 13.67
N ALA A 544 19.59 12.83 13.36
CA ALA A 544 19.30 12.15 12.10
C ALA A 544 18.68 10.77 12.31
N ILE A 545 17.75 10.38 11.43
CA ILE A 545 17.19 9.03 11.38
C ILE A 545 17.94 8.22 10.33
N LYS A 546 18.41 7.02 10.68
CA LYS A 546 19.00 6.06 9.73
C LYS A 546 18.28 4.73 9.78
N ILE A 547 17.63 4.38 8.69
CA ILE A 547 17.01 3.06 8.52
C ILE A 547 18.12 2.08 8.08
N ILE A 548 18.49 1.14 8.96
CA ILE A 548 19.53 0.14 8.68
C ILE A 548 18.99 -0.92 7.74
N HIS A 549 17.80 -1.43 8.08
CA HIS A 549 17.13 -2.47 7.34
C HIS A 549 15.63 -2.21 7.36
N SER A 550 14.99 -2.61 6.27
CA SER A 550 13.55 -2.48 6.09
C SER A 550 13.03 -3.70 5.36
N GLY A 551 12.01 -4.36 5.90
CA GLY A 551 11.44 -5.56 5.31
C GLY A 551 9.93 -5.62 5.45
N VAL A 552 9.33 -6.52 4.68
CA VAL A 552 7.91 -6.86 4.78
C VAL A 552 7.78 -8.19 5.53
N GLY A 553 6.79 -8.30 6.42
CA GLY A 553 6.54 -9.48 7.25
C GLY A 553 6.92 -9.29 8.71
N THR A 554 6.87 -10.39 9.47
CA THR A 554 7.16 -10.41 10.91
C THR A 554 8.62 -10.12 11.25
N ILE A 555 8.82 -9.78 12.52
CA ILE A 555 10.14 -9.54 13.09
C ILE A 555 10.83 -10.87 13.34
N THR A 556 12.01 -11.05 12.76
CA THR A 556 12.83 -12.26 12.83
C THR A 556 14.03 -12.08 13.76
N GLU A 557 14.69 -13.18 14.13
CA GLU A 557 15.95 -13.15 14.90
C GLU A 557 17.06 -12.36 14.17
N SER A 558 17.09 -12.43 12.83
CA SER A 558 18.05 -11.66 12.03
C SER A 558 17.88 -10.15 12.17
N ASP A 559 16.65 -9.67 12.40
CA ASP A 559 16.36 -8.26 12.59
C ASP A 559 16.86 -7.77 13.95
N ILE A 560 16.68 -8.58 14.99
CA ILE A 560 17.14 -8.29 16.37
C ILE A 560 18.66 -8.26 16.42
N THR A 561 19.32 -9.26 15.85
CA THR A 561 20.79 -9.32 15.83
C THR A 561 21.40 -8.13 15.09
N MET A 562 20.77 -7.69 14.00
CA MET A 562 21.18 -6.50 13.26
C MET A 562 20.98 -5.20 14.05
N ALA A 563 19.87 -5.08 14.78
CA ALA A 563 19.60 -3.97 15.67
C ALA A 563 20.58 -3.92 16.84
N SER A 564 20.86 -5.08 17.47
CA SER A 564 21.86 -5.23 18.55
C SER A 564 23.25 -4.79 18.09
N ALA A 565 23.73 -5.32 16.96
CA ALA A 565 25.03 -4.98 16.40
C ALA A 565 25.17 -3.48 16.09
N SER A 566 24.07 -2.84 15.70
CA SER A 566 24.06 -1.42 15.34
C SER A 566 23.73 -0.48 16.50
N LYS A 567 23.33 -1.00 17.68
CA LYS A 567 22.71 -0.25 18.78
C LYS A 567 21.49 0.56 18.31
N GLY A 568 20.61 -0.10 17.55
CA GLY A 568 19.35 0.47 17.05
C GLY A 568 18.13 -0.13 17.72
N ILE A 569 16.96 0.44 17.39
CA ILE A 569 15.65 -0.07 17.81
C ILE A 569 14.96 -0.78 16.65
N VAL A 570 14.06 -1.70 16.96
CA VAL A 570 13.19 -2.36 15.97
C VAL A 570 11.79 -1.77 16.06
N ILE A 571 11.25 -1.36 14.92
CA ILE A 571 9.87 -0.85 14.80
C ILE A 571 9.08 -1.80 13.91
N GLY A 572 8.01 -2.37 14.46
CA GLY A 572 7.05 -3.19 13.73
C GLY A 572 5.73 -2.44 13.51
N PHE A 573 5.32 -2.27 12.26
CA PHE A 573 4.03 -1.69 11.89
C PHE A 573 3.09 -2.77 11.37
N HIS A 574 2.04 -3.10 12.12
CA HIS A 574 1.21 -4.30 11.93
C HIS A 574 2.02 -5.61 11.86
N ALA A 575 3.28 -5.59 12.33
CA ALA A 575 4.21 -6.70 12.30
C ALA A 575 4.53 -7.16 13.72
N GLY A 576 4.16 -8.40 14.05
CA GLY A 576 4.50 -9.05 15.30
C GLY A 576 5.85 -9.76 15.27
N TYR A 577 6.19 -10.41 16.37
CA TYR A 577 7.30 -11.37 16.41
C TYR A 577 6.93 -12.63 15.63
N ASP A 578 7.90 -13.19 14.91
CA ASP A 578 7.71 -14.45 14.19
C ASP A 578 7.45 -15.64 15.15
N SER A 579 8.10 -15.62 16.32
CA SER A 579 7.93 -16.65 17.35
C SER A 579 8.17 -16.04 18.74
N PRO A 580 7.57 -16.60 19.81
CA PRO A 580 7.89 -16.22 21.20
C PRO A 580 9.37 -16.35 21.55
N TYR A 581 10.14 -17.17 20.81
CA TYR A 581 11.59 -17.27 20.97
C TYR A 581 12.31 -15.97 20.56
N VAL A 582 11.81 -15.29 19.53
CA VAL A 582 12.36 -14.05 19.00
C VAL A 582 12.21 -12.93 20.04
N GLU A 583 11.08 -12.88 20.74
CA GLU A 583 10.84 -11.94 21.84
C GLU A 583 11.84 -12.11 23.00
N LYS A 584 12.05 -13.35 23.45
CA LYS A 584 13.08 -13.66 24.48
C LYS A 584 14.49 -13.30 24.03
N THR A 585 14.76 -13.42 22.73
CA THR A 585 16.05 -13.04 22.16
C THR A 585 16.23 -11.52 22.18
N ALA A 586 15.17 -10.75 21.89
CA ALA A 586 15.21 -9.28 22.02
C ALA A 586 15.53 -8.86 23.47
N GLU A 587 14.87 -9.47 24.45
CA GLU A 587 15.11 -9.20 25.88
C GLU A 587 16.54 -9.55 26.30
N ARG A 588 17.06 -10.70 25.86
CA ARG A 588 18.43 -11.14 26.17
C ARG A 588 19.49 -10.21 25.57
N GLU A 589 19.28 -9.77 24.34
CA GLU A 589 20.20 -8.87 23.63
C GLU A 589 20.01 -7.39 24.03
N GLY A 590 18.98 -7.08 24.84
CA GLY A 590 18.66 -5.70 25.25
C GLY A 590 18.18 -4.80 24.11
N VAL A 591 17.58 -5.39 23.07
CA VAL A 591 17.06 -4.65 21.91
C VAL A 591 15.62 -4.24 22.16
N GLU A 592 15.35 -2.95 22.04
CA GLU A 592 14.00 -2.42 22.18
C GLU A 592 13.19 -2.64 20.89
N VAL A 593 12.03 -3.27 21.04
CA VAL A 593 11.10 -3.57 19.94
C VAL A 593 9.77 -2.88 20.22
N ARG A 594 9.39 -1.94 19.35
CA ARG A 594 8.12 -1.20 19.46
C ARG A 594 7.17 -1.61 18.35
N LYS A 595 5.94 -1.93 18.71
CA LYS A 595 4.89 -2.42 17.80
C LYS A 595 3.78 -1.37 17.69
N TYR A 596 3.38 -1.05 16.47
CA TYR A 596 2.39 -0.04 16.16
C TYR A 596 1.34 -0.56 15.21
N THR A 597 0.10 -0.13 15.41
CA THR A 597 -1.02 -0.35 14.48
C THR A 597 -1.50 0.96 13.85
N ILE A 598 -1.08 2.11 14.36
CA ILE A 598 -1.46 3.43 13.84
C ILE A 598 -0.21 4.21 13.50
N ILE A 599 -0.12 4.70 12.26
CA ILE A 599 1.08 5.37 11.76
C ILE A 599 1.39 6.66 12.52
N TYR A 600 0.39 7.39 13.00
CA TYR A 600 0.56 8.60 13.82
C TYR A 600 1.30 8.31 15.13
N ASN A 601 0.89 7.26 15.84
CA ASN A 601 1.52 6.87 17.10
C ASN A 601 3.00 6.51 16.88
N LEU A 602 3.31 5.84 15.78
CA LEU A 602 4.67 5.53 15.37
C LEU A 602 5.47 6.82 15.14
N LEU A 603 4.96 7.76 14.33
CA LEU A 603 5.66 8.99 14.00
C LEU A 603 5.87 9.88 15.23
N GLU A 604 4.84 10.08 16.05
CA GLU A 604 4.94 10.86 17.29
C GLU A 604 5.97 10.28 18.25
N GLU A 605 6.00 8.97 18.40
CA GLU A 605 6.93 8.32 19.32
C GLU A 605 8.37 8.35 18.79
N VAL A 606 8.57 8.22 17.48
CA VAL A 606 9.88 8.47 16.86
C VAL A 606 10.32 9.92 17.07
N THR A 607 9.42 10.91 16.93
CA THR A 607 9.73 12.33 17.22
C THR A 607 10.09 12.54 18.70
N LYS A 608 9.40 11.86 19.63
CA LYS A 608 9.74 11.87 21.07
C LYS A 608 11.11 11.25 21.34
N LEU A 609 11.44 10.14 20.68
CA LEU A 609 12.77 9.51 20.78
C LEU A 609 13.88 10.42 20.27
N LEU A 610 13.65 11.11 19.15
CA LEU A 610 14.59 12.09 18.62
C LEU A 610 14.75 13.28 19.57
N SER A 611 13.66 13.75 20.16
CA SER A 611 13.69 14.82 21.18
C SER A 611 14.49 14.40 22.42
N GLY A 612 14.44 13.13 22.80
CA GLY A 612 15.26 12.58 23.90
C GLY A 612 16.75 12.50 23.58
N LEU A 613 17.14 12.49 22.31
CA LEU A 613 18.54 12.53 21.87
C LEU A 613 19.08 13.96 21.79
N LEU A 614 18.21 14.98 21.71
CA LEU A 614 18.63 16.37 21.68
C LEU A 614 19.25 16.81 23.01
N ASP A 615 20.31 17.62 22.92
CA ASP A 615 20.82 18.27 24.12
C ASP A 615 19.82 19.34 24.58
N PRO A 616 19.59 19.48 25.89
CA PRO A 616 18.72 20.53 26.41
C PRO A 616 19.31 21.90 26.06
N GLU A 617 18.44 22.81 25.63
CA GLU A 617 18.81 24.19 25.38
C GLU A 617 19.04 24.90 26.71
N ILE A 618 20.22 25.49 26.86
CA ILE A 618 20.55 26.30 28.01
C ILE A 618 20.02 27.70 27.72
N VAL A 619 18.85 28.03 28.26
CA VAL A 619 18.26 29.37 28.16
C VAL A 619 18.70 30.18 29.37
N GLU A 620 19.23 31.37 29.12
CA GLU A 620 19.57 32.31 30.18
C GLU A 620 18.35 33.15 30.54
N ILE A 621 17.84 32.95 31.76
CA ILE A 621 16.74 33.75 32.29
C ILE A 621 17.33 34.82 33.20
N ILE A 622 17.04 36.07 32.86
CA ILE A 622 17.45 37.23 33.67
C ILE A 622 16.59 37.26 34.93
N ILE A 623 17.24 37.18 36.10
CA ILE A 623 16.61 37.15 37.42
C ILE A 623 16.38 38.59 37.94
N GLY A 624 17.32 39.49 37.66
CA GLY A 624 17.26 40.87 38.10
C GLY A 624 18.46 41.71 37.67
N ARG A 625 18.29 43.03 37.74
CA ARG A 625 19.32 44.02 37.44
C ARG A 625 19.58 44.88 38.67
N ALA A 626 20.84 45.24 38.90
CA ALA A 626 21.25 46.13 39.97
C ALA A 626 22.30 47.12 39.50
N GLU A 627 22.22 48.35 39.98
CA GLU A 627 23.14 49.43 39.62
C GLU A 627 24.17 49.62 40.75
N VAL A 628 25.45 49.65 40.39
CA VAL A 628 26.55 49.89 41.33
C VAL A 628 26.58 51.37 41.71
N LYS A 629 26.43 51.68 43.00
CA LYS A 629 26.48 53.06 43.51
C LYS A 629 27.86 53.42 44.04
N MET A 630 28.44 52.54 44.86
CA MET A 630 29.71 52.78 45.52
C MET A 630 30.52 51.50 45.66
N ILE A 631 31.84 51.62 45.66
CA ILE A 631 32.78 50.51 45.82
C ILE A 631 33.54 50.74 47.12
N PHE A 632 33.51 49.76 48.03
CA PHE A 632 34.09 49.87 49.37
C PHE A 632 35.49 49.26 49.44
N LEU A 633 35.70 48.12 48.77
CA LEU A 633 36.98 47.41 48.82
C LEU A 633 37.27 46.77 47.47
N THR A 634 38.46 47.02 46.95
CA THR A 634 38.93 46.46 45.68
C THR A 634 40.18 45.63 45.92
N LYS A 635 40.08 44.30 45.79
CA LYS A 635 41.21 43.36 45.74
C LYS A 635 41.31 42.79 44.32
N LYS A 636 42.45 42.15 43.98
CA LYS A 636 42.75 41.67 42.61
C LYS A 636 41.62 40.87 41.94
N LYS A 637 40.86 40.05 42.68
CA LYS A 637 39.74 39.24 42.15
C LYS A 637 38.44 39.37 42.93
N GLU A 638 38.42 40.17 44.00
CA GLU A 638 37.27 40.31 44.89
C GLU A 638 36.98 41.79 45.10
N MET A 639 35.72 42.18 44.95
CA MET A 639 35.27 43.55 45.16
C MET A 639 34.03 43.57 46.06
N VAL A 640 34.02 44.47 47.04
CA VAL A 640 32.83 44.72 47.87
C VAL A 640 32.20 46.02 47.40
N ILE A 641 30.96 45.91 46.93
CA ILE A 641 30.23 47.01 46.31
C ILE A 641 28.88 47.21 46.99
N GLY A 642 28.46 48.47 47.06
CA GLY A 642 27.10 48.87 47.38
C GLY A 642 26.32 49.10 46.10
N CYS A 643 25.22 48.39 45.96
CA CYS A 643 24.37 48.44 44.77
C CYS A 643 22.89 48.50 45.14
N ARG A 644 22.11 49.08 44.23
CA ARG A 644 20.65 49.17 44.36
C ARG A 644 20.01 48.30 43.29
N VAL A 645 19.11 47.40 43.70
CA VAL A 645 18.39 46.54 42.76
C VAL A 645 17.37 47.38 42.01
N THR A 646 17.51 47.50 40.69
CA THR A 646 16.63 48.31 39.84
C THR A 646 15.40 47.54 39.39
N SER A 647 15.57 46.26 39.06
CA SER A 647 14.47 45.38 38.65
C SER A 647 14.73 43.92 39.02
N GLY A 648 13.65 43.15 39.22
CA GLY A 648 13.73 41.73 39.57
C GLY A 648 14.30 41.49 40.98
N LYS A 649 15.09 40.43 41.13
CA LYS A 649 15.72 40.05 42.40
C LYS A 649 17.16 39.58 42.20
N LEU A 650 17.99 39.81 43.21
CA LEU A 650 19.34 39.26 43.27
C LEU A 650 19.39 38.09 44.25
N GLU A 651 19.88 36.95 43.80
CA GLU A 651 20.06 35.75 44.62
C GLU A 651 21.55 35.56 44.97
N ASN A 652 21.83 35.07 46.17
CA ASN A 652 23.19 34.73 46.57
C ASN A 652 23.76 33.61 45.68
N LYS A 653 25.03 33.68 45.27
CA LYS A 653 25.68 32.75 44.31
C LYS A 653 25.19 32.86 42.85
N ALA A 654 24.45 33.89 42.48
CA ALA A 654 24.08 34.13 41.09
C ALA A 654 25.29 34.46 40.19
N LYS A 655 25.21 34.07 38.91
CA LYS A 655 26.13 34.55 37.87
C LYS A 655 25.69 35.95 37.46
N LEU A 656 26.65 36.86 37.36
CA LEU A 656 26.44 38.26 37.05
C LEU A 656 27.13 38.62 35.74
N ARG A 657 26.42 39.36 34.91
CA ARG A 657 26.92 40.01 33.69
C ARG A 657 27.05 41.50 33.98
N VAL A 658 28.21 42.08 33.68
CA VAL A 658 28.50 43.49 33.92
C VAL A 658 28.32 44.25 32.61
N ILE A 659 27.46 45.26 32.65
CA ILE A 659 27.12 46.14 31.52
C ILE A 659 27.58 47.56 31.88
N ARG A 660 28.37 48.19 31.00
CA ARG A 660 28.92 49.54 31.20
C ARG A 660 28.64 50.43 30.00
N GLY A 661 28.05 51.60 30.25
CA GLY A 661 27.74 52.57 29.21
C GLY A 661 26.53 52.16 28.38
N VAL A 662 25.33 52.55 28.82
CA VAL A 662 24.12 52.42 28.01
C VAL A 662 24.17 53.49 26.92
N THR A 663 24.56 53.12 25.70
CA THR A 663 24.44 54.01 24.54
C THR A 663 23.02 53.93 23.99
N LYS A 664 22.47 55.04 23.47
CA LYS A 664 21.08 55.18 23.01
C LYS A 664 20.72 54.36 21.75
N GLU A 665 21.57 53.42 21.37
CA GLU A 665 21.35 52.45 20.30
C GLU A 665 21.39 51.08 20.98
N ASP A 666 20.25 50.37 21.01
CA ASP A 666 19.91 49.18 21.80
C ASP A 666 20.93 48.02 21.79
N THR A 667 22.12 48.24 22.36
CA THR A 667 23.16 47.22 22.59
C THR A 667 23.77 47.43 23.97
N ASP A 668 23.39 46.57 24.92
CA ASP A 668 24.00 46.49 26.24
C ASP A 668 25.50 46.09 26.06
N ASN A 669 26.44 47.01 26.30
CA ASN A 669 27.86 46.72 26.16
C ASN A 669 28.37 45.86 27.33
N ILE A 670 28.47 44.55 27.10
CA ILE A 670 28.89 43.56 28.10
C ILE A 670 30.41 43.65 28.29
N VAL A 671 30.84 44.20 29.42
CA VAL A 671 32.26 44.34 29.78
C VAL A 671 32.82 43.03 30.33
N GLY A 672 31.96 42.20 30.93
CA GLY A 672 32.23 40.78 31.12
C GLY A 672 31.45 40.16 32.27
N MET A 673 31.98 39.09 32.87
CA MET A 673 31.24 38.20 33.77
C MET A 673 31.90 38.05 35.14
N GLY A 674 31.08 37.82 36.16
CA GLY A 674 31.53 37.44 37.49
C GLY A 674 30.46 36.70 38.28
N THR A 675 30.76 36.39 39.52
CA THR A 675 29.88 35.64 40.42
C THR A 675 29.65 36.39 41.73
N LEU A 676 28.42 36.36 42.21
CA LEU A 676 28.02 36.94 43.48
C LEU A 676 28.35 35.97 44.62
N GLU A 677 29.39 36.20 45.42
CA GLU A 677 29.78 35.24 46.47
C GLU A 677 28.98 35.41 47.77
N SER A 678 28.70 36.65 48.15
CA SER A 678 27.93 36.98 49.35
C SER A 678 27.04 38.19 49.10
N LEU A 679 25.76 38.06 49.46
CA LEU A 679 24.77 39.14 49.45
C LEU A 679 24.45 39.55 50.89
N ARG A 680 24.58 40.84 51.21
CA ARG A 680 24.32 41.39 52.54
C ARG A 680 23.36 42.56 52.49
N LYS A 681 22.45 42.63 53.46
CA LYS A 681 21.61 43.80 53.73
C LYS A 681 22.07 44.39 55.06
N VAL A 682 22.73 45.55 55.01
CA VAL A 682 23.41 46.16 56.17
C VAL A 682 24.47 45.19 56.73
N ASP A 683 24.19 44.47 57.81
CA ASP A 683 25.13 43.53 58.46
C ASP A 683 24.72 42.05 58.31
N GLU A 684 23.50 41.76 57.82
CA GLU A 684 22.99 40.40 57.72
C GLU A 684 23.19 39.80 56.33
N VAL A 685 23.65 38.55 56.27
CA VAL A 685 23.74 37.78 55.02
C VAL A 685 22.35 37.28 54.65
N VAL A 686 21.84 37.71 53.51
CA VAL A 686 20.49 37.38 53.03
C VAL A 686 20.54 36.51 51.79
N ARG A 687 19.51 35.68 51.60
CA ARG A 687 19.44 34.75 50.45
C ARG A 687 19.05 35.44 49.15
N GLU A 688 18.12 36.39 49.22
CA GLU A 688 17.67 37.17 48.08
C GLU A 688 17.30 38.60 48.48
N ILE A 689 17.40 39.54 47.55
CA ILE A 689 16.99 40.94 47.72
C ILE A 689 16.20 41.37 46.49
N GLY A 690 15.00 41.88 46.72
CA GLY A 690 14.10 42.38 45.68
C GLY A 690 14.33 43.84 45.29
N ALA A 691 13.75 44.23 44.15
CA ALA A 691 13.83 45.57 43.56
C ALA A 691 13.55 46.72 44.56
N GLY A 692 14.25 47.84 44.36
CA GLY A 692 14.15 49.06 45.17
C GLY A 692 15.02 49.08 46.43
N ASN A 693 15.53 47.93 46.87
CA ASN A 693 16.38 47.83 48.06
C ASN A 693 17.87 48.02 47.74
N GLU A 694 18.60 48.56 48.70
CA GLU A 694 20.06 48.64 48.67
C GLU A 694 20.68 47.40 49.32
N CYS A 695 21.82 46.98 48.76
CA CYS A 695 22.53 45.80 49.22
C CYS A 695 24.04 45.92 49.04
N GLY A 696 24.77 45.23 49.91
CA GLY A 696 26.19 44.99 49.79
C GLY A 696 26.43 43.66 49.07
N ILE A 697 27.21 43.68 48.00
CA ILE A 697 27.60 42.48 47.26
C ILE A 697 29.11 42.28 47.36
N LYS A 698 29.52 41.04 47.64
CA LYS A 698 30.87 40.57 47.37
C LYS A 698 30.91 39.96 45.97
N PHE A 699 31.45 40.71 45.03
CA PHE A 699 31.64 40.31 43.63
C PHE A 699 33.00 39.65 43.46
N VAL A 700 33.03 38.51 42.76
CA VAL A 700 34.26 37.81 42.38
C VAL A 700 34.32 37.73 40.88
N GLY A 701 35.37 38.29 40.29
CA GLY A 701 35.56 38.36 38.85
C GLY A 701 36.90 38.98 38.51
N ASP A 702 37.36 38.76 37.28
CA ASP A 702 38.64 39.27 36.79
C ASP A 702 38.55 40.73 36.28
N ILE A 703 37.35 41.34 36.36
CA ILE A 703 37.05 42.69 35.85
C ILE A 703 36.84 43.65 37.01
N ALA A 704 37.39 44.86 36.88
CA ALA A 704 37.16 45.94 37.82
C ALA A 704 35.84 46.65 37.54
N LEU A 705 34.96 46.67 38.55
CA LEU A 705 33.68 47.38 38.51
C LEU A 705 33.90 48.88 38.70
N GLU A 706 33.04 49.69 38.08
CA GLU A 706 33.00 51.14 38.21
C GLU A 706 31.62 51.58 38.78
N ALA A 707 31.59 52.75 39.41
CA ALA A 707 30.32 53.32 39.86
C ALA A 707 29.47 53.71 38.65
N GLY A 708 28.21 53.25 38.63
CA GLY A 708 27.30 53.39 37.49
C GLY A 708 27.19 52.13 36.61
N ASP A 709 27.97 51.08 36.86
CA ASP A 709 27.82 49.79 36.16
C ASP A 709 26.48 49.12 36.49
N ILE A 710 25.89 48.44 35.50
CA ILE A 710 24.69 47.62 35.67
C ILE A 710 25.10 46.15 35.76
N LEU A 711 24.74 45.51 36.86
CA LEU A 711 24.91 44.08 37.11
C LEU A 711 23.61 43.36 36.78
N GLU A 712 23.65 42.51 35.77
CA GLU A 712 22.54 41.66 35.37
C GLU A 712 22.77 40.24 35.90
N ALA A 713 21.91 39.81 36.83
CA ALA A 713 21.91 38.45 37.33
C ALA A 713 21.11 37.54 36.39
N PHE A 714 21.72 36.45 35.93
CA PHE A 714 21.05 35.47 35.08
C PHE A 714 21.22 34.06 35.63
N LYS A 715 20.20 33.23 35.39
CA LYS A 715 20.21 31.80 35.68
C LYS A 715 20.19 31.05 34.36
N GLN A 716 21.01 30.00 34.28
CA GLN A 716 20.95 29.05 33.19
C GLN A 716 19.90 27.99 33.54
N GLU A 717 18.79 27.97 32.81
CA GLU A 717 17.77 26.94 32.91
C GLU A 717 17.89 26.00 31.71
N LYS A 718 17.83 24.69 31.98
CA LYS A 718 17.86 23.66 30.93
C LYS A 718 16.44 23.44 30.44
N LYS A 719 16.13 23.91 29.24
CA LYS A 719 14.85 23.63 28.58
C LYS A 719 15.03 22.45 27.64
N ILE A 720 14.15 21.45 27.76
CA ILE A 720 14.15 20.29 26.85
C ILE A 720 13.71 20.78 25.47
N ARG A 721 14.52 20.49 24.44
CA ARG A 721 14.15 20.77 23.04
C ARG A 721 13.22 19.67 22.52
N THR A 722 12.27 20.06 21.70
CA THR A 722 11.36 19.14 20.99
C THR A 722 11.57 19.29 19.49
N VAL A 723 11.59 18.15 18.80
CA VAL A 723 11.71 18.05 17.34
C VAL A 723 10.40 18.40 16.65
#